data_AF-A0A7Y6QQX2-F1
#
_entry.id   AF-A0A7Y6QQX2-F1
#
_cell.length_a   1.000
_cell.length_b   1.000
_cell.length_c   1.000
_cell.angle_alpha   90.00
_cell.angle_beta   90.00
_cell.angle_gamma   90.00
#
_symmetry.space_group_name_H-M   'P 1'
#
loop_
_entity.id
_entity.type
_entity.pdbx_description
1 polymer ?
#
loop_
_entity_poly.entity_id
_entity_poly.type
_entity_poly.pdbx_seq_one_letter_code
_entity_poly.pdbx_strand_id
1 'polypeptide(L)'
;MVLKTMCRVLAAAMASMLAVPALAQLPARLKSEHPRVLATVSDIDRLKQQILPLPFPTEQGSVSFSVQPKLFGANDSAYDVLFGREESLSPHRIYVKHLDGKGADQPKLLVRMETTAGVAFLQRELPLTLGKEALITLAWNSKEVSVALNGQAVGESALRPADWKPGRENFIFSPRTGETVKNVEIKGKGWDKPYIIEEIDYELYRALTNLYASAKYDRNVLRNCPAGLTIGKNDGICNVYNAGRNLILEKAKNFSLAYKLSGNPFYLDAARSYADRILQVEGVAPHNLSAGGEWAMSSRIGAMGVLYDWLGDDLGVKAESGRSYRTLMAESIKKTIATAIPPEPKRDEIDLIESTCGRGNRIQSTPTLKCSVEPIYTGWQRQPGQYTISQYYLTGHNLSALSGMAMGLIAIADENDDVLPMLNTIYQHFRLGIIPARDFVSADGGHHMGYAYNASTEIAERVMLWRKALDTADENAVLKADWLPKLVYPFIYGLRNDGSFPARGDAFKYNAGYPSLAALALSAALYGNDPVAMAFYKRQILPNRQRSEAYPLLWERLIYPAKEEGLGEHPASLSRHFATAGLVNMRDSWDYANATLLDFKSSSFISQNHHHLDQNSFSLNFKGPLLLDAGLYDDYNSRHWWNYYTRTIAHNSMLVFHEGENFYSDTGVLLSNDGGQSLGARHPYPTMEELPAPKPHWLHGITAYEDGGSYSYAKGNASRAYSAEKMDQENGFLRSIVFLRDVSRKPLILVYDSVLSNNKLKATSLLQMAKAPASSATLISAGAGRKLLQFANDGQRRLTVSNGRGMVTIDPLLPEKASIVQVGLNPGETDDCIQTPVSPSTSTTLARDCRYTARYRVGTGYEWRNYPNIVGKEDLQAADAGGWRLEISPEQAPAEGEAQYFLNVLSVTDQEAGEIAPEIRAKLLKRVGEATEAVLLANGQTVVFNRGQVPASGYSWIAERNYGAVLATGLQRGASFACVSEARSDGGFLIKLEQRADGEASSSNGVLSCTIR
;
A
#
# COMPACT_ATOMS: atom_id res chain seq x y z
N MET A 1 -33.97 22.92 -68.86
CA MET A 1 -34.68 23.47 -67.67
C MET A 1 -35.47 22.41 -66.90
N VAL A 2 -34.95 21.17 -66.78
CA VAL A 2 -35.56 20.05 -66.01
C VAL A 2 -34.45 19.22 -65.35
N LEU A 3 -33.53 19.85 -64.62
CA LEU A 3 -32.46 19.11 -63.92
C LEU A 3 -32.01 19.74 -62.60
N LYS A 4 -32.79 20.68 -62.03
CA LYS A 4 -32.49 21.32 -60.74
C LYS A 4 -33.52 21.07 -59.63
N THR A 5 -34.58 20.30 -59.89
CA THR A 5 -35.66 20.08 -58.91
C THR A 5 -35.76 18.63 -58.39
N MET A 6 -35.04 17.65 -58.97
CA MET A 6 -35.04 16.26 -58.46
C MET A 6 -33.98 15.95 -57.39
N CYS A 7 -32.96 16.78 -57.18
CA CYS A 7 -31.96 16.53 -56.13
C CYS A 7 -32.34 17.05 -54.73
N ARG A 8 -33.52 17.67 -54.55
CA ARG A 8 -33.94 18.17 -53.23
C ARG A 8 -35.00 17.31 -52.53
N VAL A 9 -35.57 16.30 -53.19
CA VAL A 9 -36.57 15.41 -52.59
C VAL A 9 -35.98 14.05 -52.17
N LEU A 10 -34.86 13.61 -52.75
CA LEU A 10 -34.16 12.38 -52.33
C LEU A 10 -33.17 12.57 -51.16
N ALA A 11 -32.79 13.81 -50.83
CA ALA A 11 -31.98 14.10 -49.65
C ALA A 11 -32.80 14.28 -48.35
N ALA A 12 -34.13 14.42 -48.45
CA ALA A 12 -35.02 14.61 -47.30
C ALA A 12 -35.69 13.31 -46.80
N ALA A 13 -35.59 12.20 -47.55
CA ALA A 13 -36.18 10.90 -47.18
C ALA A 13 -35.17 9.87 -46.64
N MET A 14 -33.86 10.18 -46.66
CA MET A 14 -32.82 9.40 -45.97
C MET A 14 -32.25 10.11 -44.73
N ALA A 15 -32.89 11.19 -44.28
CA ALA A 15 -32.50 11.97 -43.10
C ALA A 15 -33.51 11.88 -41.93
N SER A 16 -34.50 10.97 -42.02
CA SER A 16 -35.59 10.86 -41.05
C SER A 16 -35.79 9.45 -40.46
N MET A 17 -34.83 8.55 -40.65
CA MET A 17 -34.68 7.35 -39.81
C MET A 17 -33.22 7.25 -39.36
N LEU A 18 -33.01 7.12 -38.04
CA LEU A 18 -31.74 7.15 -37.29
C LEU A 18 -31.24 8.53 -36.83
N ALA A 19 -32.14 9.36 -36.30
CA ALA A 19 -31.78 10.25 -35.21
C ALA A 19 -32.20 9.58 -33.89
N VAL A 20 -31.39 8.62 -33.43
CA VAL A 20 -31.39 8.24 -32.00
C VAL A 20 -30.52 9.29 -31.31
N PRO A 21 -30.96 9.98 -30.25
CA PRO A 21 -30.05 10.82 -29.49
C PRO A 21 -28.98 9.88 -28.91
N ALA A 22 -27.74 10.04 -29.36
CA ALA A 22 -26.61 9.22 -28.94
C ALA A 22 -26.25 9.53 -27.48
N LEU A 23 -27.01 8.98 -26.53
CA LEU A 23 -26.48 8.59 -25.23
C LEU A 23 -25.50 7.44 -25.52
N ALA A 24 -24.20 7.75 -25.53
CA ALA A 24 -23.16 6.74 -25.67
C ALA A 24 -23.38 5.68 -24.59
N GLN A 25 -23.72 4.46 -25.01
CA GLN A 25 -23.96 3.31 -24.15
C GLN A 25 -22.63 2.79 -23.58
N LEU A 26 -22.71 1.87 -22.60
CA LEU A 26 -21.58 1.04 -22.16
C LEU A 26 -20.85 0.43 -23.37
N PRO A 27 -19.55 0.15 -23.28
CA PRO A 27 -18.75 -0.33 -24.42
C PRO A 27 -19.20 -1.71 -24.93
N ALA A 28 -19.91 -2.46 -24.08
CA ALA A 28 -20.51 -3.75 -24.37
C ALA A 28 -21.75 -3.90 -23.47
N ARG A 29 -22.57 -4.93 -23.75
CA ARG A 29 -23.69 -5.30 -22.87
C ARG A 29 -23.15 -5.91 -21.57
N LEU A 30 -23.93 -5.82 -20.51
CA LEU A 30 -23.68 -6.62 -19.31
C LEU A 30 -23.98 -8.09 -19.62
N LYS A 31 -23.19 -9.01 -19.05
CA LYS A 31 -23.50 -10.45 -19.12
C LYS A 31 -24.87 -10.70 -18.51
N SER A 32 -25.70 -11.52 -19.13
CA SER A 32 -27.02 -11.86 -18.60
C SER A 32 -26.99 -12.89 -17.46
N GLU A 33 -25.88 -13.62 -17.33
CA GLU A 33 -25.70 -14.61 -16.26
C GLU A 33 -25.34 -13.93 -14.93
N HIS A 34 -25.86 -14.50 -13.84
CA HIS A 34 -25.54 -14.12 -12.47
C HIS A 34 -24.82 -15.26 -11.74
N PRO A 35 -23.79 -14.98 -10.92
CA PRO A 35 -23.26 -13.66 -10.64
C PRO A 35 -22.41 -13.10 -11.79
N ARG A 36 -22.34 -11.77 -11.87
CA ARG A 36 -21.44 -10.99 -12.75
C ARG A 36 -20.69 -9.88 -12.02
N VAL A 37 -21.06 -9.58 -10.78
CA VAL A 37 -20.37 -8.62 -9.90
C VAL A 37 -19.18 -9.35 -9.25
N LEU A 38 -17.95 -8.88 -9.53
CA LEU A 38 -16.66 -9.40 -9.04
C LEU A 38 -16.26 -10.82 -9.48
N ALA A 39 -17.22 -11.72 -9.76
CA ALA A 39 -16.97 -13.08 -10.21
C ALA A 39 -18.12 -13.59 -11.08
N THR A 40 -17.84 -14.61 -11.89
CA THR A 40 -18.83 -15.36 -12.69
C THR A 40 -19.13 -16.74 -12.10
N VAL A 41 -20.18 -17.41 -12.58
CA VAL A 41 -20.44 -18.83 -12.24
C VAL A 41 -19.22 -19.69 -12.53
N SER A 42 -18.59 -19.50 -13.70
CA SER A 42 -17.38 -20.24 -14.09
C SER A 42 -16.20 -20.02 -13.14
N ASP A 43 -16.05 -18.82 -12.58
CA ASP A 43 -15.01 -18.52 -11.59
C ASP A 43 -15.27 -19.29 -10.28
N ILE A 44 -16.53 -19.31 -9.82
CA ILE A 44 -16.93 -20.03 -8.61
C ILE A 44 -16.74 -21.54 -8.78
N ASP A 45 -17.14 -22.09 -9.94
CA ASP A 45 -17.00 -23.51 -10.22
C ASP A 45 -15.54 -23.94 -10.33
N ARG A 46 -14.68 -23.10 -10.94
CA ARG A 46 -13.22 -23.31 -10.95
C ARG A 46 -12.66 -23.34 -9.52
N LEU A 47 -13.06 -22.41 -8.66
CA LEU A 47 -12.63 -22.42 -7.25
C LEU A 47 -13.13 -23.68 -6.54
N LYS A 48 -14.41 -24.05 -6.70
CA LYS A 48 -14.97 -25.29 -6.12
C LYS A 48 -14.20 -26.53 -6.55
N GLN A 49 -13.74 -26.62 -7.80
CA GLN A 49 -12.92 -27.74 -8.25
C GLN A 49 -11.57 -27.84 -7.54
N GLN A 50 -11.06 -26.76 -6.94
CA GLN A 50 -9.81 -26.78 -6.17
C GLN A 50 -10.02 -27.20 -4.70
N ILE A 51 -11.21 -26.91 -4.13
CA ILE A 51 -11.48 -27.10 -2.69
C ILE A 51 -12.56 -28.14 -2.35
N LEU A 52 -13.37 -28.52 -3.33
CA LEU A 52 -14.50 -29.44 -3.21
C LEU A 52 -14.62 -30.42 -4.40
N PRO A 53 -13.54 -30.84 -5.07
CA PRO A 53 -13.70 -31.84 -6.11
C PRO A 53 -14.08 -33.18 -5.44
N LEU A 54 -15.28 -33.69 -5.78
CA LEU A 54 -15.75 -35.09 -5.84
C LEU A 54 -17.07 -35.39 -5.11
N PRO A 55 -17.81 -36.45 -5.54
CA PRO A 55 -18.78 -37.11 -4.68
C PRO A 55 -18.09 -37.58 -3.37
N PHE A 56 -18.76 -37.46 -2.22
CA PHE A 56 -18.27 -38.01 -0.96
C PHE A 56 -19.11 -39.24 -0.58
N PRO A 57 -18.51 -40.38 -0.16
CA PRO A 57 -19.26 -41.61 0.02
C PRO A 57 -20.17 -41.55 1.26
N THR A 58 -21.49 -41.54 1.08
CA THR A 58 -22.43 -41.42 2.20
C THR A 58 -22.73 -42.75 2.88
N GLU A 59 -22.98 -43.81 2.10
CA GLU A 59 -23.48 -45.09 2.63
C GLU A 59 -22.35 -46.09 2.95
N GLN A 60 -21.28 -46.11 2.17
CA GLN A 60 -20.11 -46.96 2.43
C GLN A 60 -18.91 -46.38 1.70
N GLY A 61 -17.79 -46.24 2.42
CA GLY A 61 -16.56 -45.71 1.85
C GLY A 61 -15.42 -45.63 2.85
N SER A 62 -14.31 -45.05 2.38
CA SER A 62 -13.15 -44.74 3.22
C SER A 62 -12.47 -43.46 2.76
N VAL A 63 -11.83 -42.78 3.70
CA VAL A 63 -10.87 -41.69 3.47
C VAL A 63 -9.55 -42.11 4.08
N SER A 64 -8.49 -42.10 3.29
CA SER A 64 -7.12 -42.28 3.80
C SER A 64 -6.22 -41.15 3.36
N PHE A 65 -5.23 -40.80 4.17
CA PHE A 65 -4.25 -39.77 3.87
C PHE A 65 -2.97 -39.98 4.67
N SER A 66 -1.86 -39.55 4.08
CA SER A 66 -0.54 -39.59 4.73
C SER A 66 -0.23 -38.24 5.34
N VAL A 67 0.20 -38.23 6.60
CA VAL A 67 0.65 -37.02 7.31
C VAL A 67 2.07 -37.21 7.81
N GLN A 68 2.92 -36.21 7.62
CA GLN A 68 4.19 -36.12 8.33
C GLN A 68 4.02 -35.12 9.50
N PRO A 69 3.90 -35.59 10.74
CA PRO A 69 3.48 -34.77 11.87
C PRO A 69 4.61 -33.85 12.37
N LYS A 70 4.20 -32.70 12.93
CA LYS A 70 5.05 -31.73 13.61
C LYS A 70 4.51 -31.43 15.02
N LEU A 71 5.40 -30.93 15.87
CA LEU A 71 5.01 -30.42 17.19
C LEU A 71 4.31 -29.07 17.06
N PHE A 72 3.51 -28.71 18.06
CA PHE A 72 2.80 -27.44 18.14
C PHE A 72 3.77 -26.25 18.06
N GLY A 73 3.67 -25.45 16.99
CA GLY A 73 4.45 -24.25 16.76
C GLY A 73 3.79 -22.98 17.29
N ALA A 74 4.54 -21.88 17.32
CA ALA A 74 4.04 -20.58 17.77
C ALA A 74 2.89 -20.02 16.92
N ASN A 75 2.79 -20.46 15.66
CA ASN A 75 1.80 -20.00 14.69
C ASN A 75 0.62 -20.97 14.52
N ASP A 76 0.56 -22.04 15.30
CA ASP A 76 -0.51 -23.03 15.23
C ASP A 76 -1.67 -22.69 16.19
N SER A 77 -2.86 -23.13 15.82
CA SER A 77 -4.07 -22.99 16.61
C SER A 77 -4.44 -24.33 17.26
N ALA A 78 -4.95 -24.30 18.50
CA ALA A 78 -5.53 -25.49 19.12
C ALA A 78 -6.78 -26.02 18.38
N TYR A 79 -7.33 -25.20 17.46
CA TYR A 79 -8.46 -25.53 16.60
C TYR A 79 -8.05 -26.04 15.21
N ASP A 80 -6.74 -26.17 14.93
CA ASP A 80 -6.27 -26.74 13.66
C ASP A 80 -6.68 -28.21 13.57
N VAL A 81 -7.35 -28.56 12.47
CA VAL A 81 -7.93 -29.87 12.20
C VAL A 81 -7.23 -30.47 11.00
N LEU A 82 -6.67 -31.66 11.19
CA LEU A 82 -5.97 -32.39 10.15
C LEU A 82 -6.96 -32.89 9.07
N PHE A 83 -8.17 -33.28 9.45
CA PHE A 83 -9.27 -33.61 8.54
C PHE A 83 -10.61 -33.30 9.19
N GLY A 84 -11.58 -32.80 8.43
CA GLY A 84 -12.92 -32.47 8.94
C GLY A 84 -12.94 -31.25 9.85
N ARG A 85 -13.97 -31.10 10.69
CA ARG A 85 -14.06 -29.99 11.64
C ARG A 85 -14.86 -30.33 12.90
N GLU A 86 -14.41 -29.81 14.03
CA GLU A 86 -15.09 -29.93 15.33
C GLU A 86 -16.38 -29.09 15.38
N GLU A 87 -16.41 -27.93 14.74
CA GLU A 87 -17.59 -27.05 14.68
C GLU A 87 -18.46 -27.31 13.45
N SER A 88 -19.77 -27.54 13.67
CA SER A 88 -20.70 -28.11 12.68
C SER A 88 -21.04 -27.18 11.50
N LEU A 89 -20.72 -27.67 10.29
CA LEU A 89 -21.48 -27.46 9.04
C LEU A 89 -22.31 -28.67 8.63
N SER A 90 -22.07 -29.81 9.28
CA SER A 90 -22.78 -31.07 9.04
C SER A 90 -23.46 -31.56 10.32
N PRO A 91 -24.67 -32.13 10.20
CA PRO A 91 -25.24 -32.98 11.23
C PRO A 91 -24.40 -34.24 11.54
N HIS A 92 -23.52 -34.69 10.65
CA HIS A 92 -22.77 -35.94 10.77
C HIS A 92 -21.28 -35.71 10.54
N ARG A 93 -20.51 -35.71 11.63
CA ARG A 93 -19.12 -35.23 11.63
C ARG A 93 -18.13 -36.39 11.65
N ILE A 94 -17.09 -36.25 10.83
CA ILE A 94 -15.81 -36.97 10.94
C ILE A 94 -14.75 -35.88 11.13
N TYR A 95 -13.92 -35.98 12.16
CA TYR A 95 -12.74 -35.12 12.23
C TYR A 95 -11.54 -35.82 12.85
N VAL A 96 -10.37 -35.36 12.41
CA VAL A 96 -9.05 -35.73 12.90
C VAL A 96 -8.36 -34.44 13.31
N LYS A 97 -7.96 -34.32 14.57
CA LYS A 97 -7.27 -33.12 15.10
C LYS A 97 -6.10 -33.49 15.98
N HIS A 98 -5.20 -32.55 16.22
CA HIS A 98 -4.18 -32.75 17.24
C HIS A 98 -4.78 -32.69 18.65
N LEU A 99 -4.31 -33.60 19.51
CA LEU A 99 -4.55 -33.57 20.96
C LEU A 99 -3.40 -32.92 21.71
N ASP A 100 -2.20 -33.02 21.15
CA ASP A 100 -1.01 -32.45 21.74
C ASP A 100 -1.02 -30.91 21.62
N GLY A 101 -0.46 -30.23 22.62
CA GLY A 101 -0.42 -28.76 22.70
C GLY A 101 1.00 -28.22 22.87
N LYS A 102 1.11 -26.94 23.24
CA LYS A 102 2.40 -26.29 23.49
C LYS A 102 3.22 -27.07 24.54
N GLY A 103 4.44 -27.48 24.17
CA GLY A 103 5.37 -28.19 25.06
C GLY A 103 5.26 -29.72 25.04
N ALA A 104 4.43 -30.30 24.16
CA ALA A 104 4.41 -31.74 23.95
C ALA A 104 5.72 -32.27 23.32
N ASP A 105 6.12 -33.47 23.70
CA ASP A 105 7.32 -34.17 23.23
C ASP A 105 7.03 -35.15 22.07
N GLN A 106 5.77 -35.53 21.87
CA GLN A 106 5.31 -36.36 20.75
C GLN A 106 3.99 -35.84 20.17
N PRO A 107 3.81 -35.91 18.84
CA PRO A 107 2.53 -35.59 18.20
C PRO A 107 1.49 -36.69 18.45
N LYS A 108 0.24 -36.29 18.69
CA LYS A 108 -0.87 -37.20 18.98
C LYS A 108 -2.16 -36.67 18.36
N LEU A 109 -2.89 -37.53 17.64
CA LEU A 109 -4.17 -37.15 17.04
C LEU A 109 -5.35 -37.72 17.81
N LEU A 110 -6.48 -37.01 17.75
CA LEU A 110 -7.82 -37.49 18.04
C LEU A 110 -8.54 -37.74 16.72
N VAL A 111 -9.06 -38.95 16.54
CA VAL A 111 -10.07 -39.25 15.53
C VAL A 111 -11.42 -39.36 16.21
N ARG A 112 -12.42 -38.66 15.70
CA ARG A 112 -13.77 -38.67 16.27
C ARG A 112 -14.84 -38.68 15.19
N MET A 113 -15.87 -39.52 15.38
CA MET A 113 -17.08 -39.54 14.56
C MET A 113 -18.30 -39.34 15.46
N GLU A 114 -19.15 -38.37 15.10
CA GLU A 114 -20.23 -37.89 15.95
C GLU A 114 -21.57 -37.75 15.22
N THR A 115 -22.65 -37.90 15.97
CA THR A 115 -24.01 -37.58 15.53
C THR A 115 -24.33 -36.09 15.61
N THR A 116 -25.53 -35.73 15.17
CA THR A 116 -26.15 -34.39 15.20
C THR A 116 -26.14 -33.76 16.58
N ALA A 117 -26.32 -34.57 17.62
CA ALA A 117 -26.36 -34.13 19.01
C ALA A 117 -24.96 -33.94 19.63
N GLY A 118 -23.88 -34.14 18.86
CA GLY A 118 -22.51 -34.13 19.39
C GLY A 118 -22.14 -35.35 20.20
N VAL A 119 -22.93 -36.42 20.08
CA VAL A 119 -22.64 -37.70 20.71
C VAL A 119 -21.65 -38.46 19.84
N ALA A 120 -20.45 -38.68 20.38
CA ALA A 120 -19.43 -39.47 19.72
C ALA A 120 -19.73 -40.96 19.88
N PHE A 121 -19.83 -41.68 18.76
CA PHE A 121 -19.95 -43.13 18.74
C PHE A 121 -18.61 -43.81 18.41
N LEU A 122 -17.63 -43.03 17.93
CA LEU A 122 -16.24 -43.46 17.79
C LEU A 122 -15.31 -42.32 18.25
N GLN A 123 -14.37 -42.67 19.11
CA GLN A 123 -13.26 -41.82 19.53
C GLN A 123 -11.99 -42.65 19.66
N ARG A 124 -10.91 -42.26 18.99
CA ARG A 124 -9.61 -42.94 19.03
C ARG A 124 -8.49 -41.93 19.13
N GLU A 125 -7.49 -42.25 19.93
CA GLU A 125 -6.26 -41.49 20.01
C GLU A 125 -5.17 -42.20 19.21
N LEU A 126 -4.47 -41.47 18.35
CA LEU A 126 -3.41 -42.01 17.50
C LEU A 126 -2.07 -41.39 17.92
N PRO A 127 -1.19 -42.14 18.60
CA PRO A 127 0.18 -41.68 18.82
C PRO A 127 0.92 -41.68 17.48
N LEU A 128 1.59 -40.58 17.16
CA LEU A 128 2.40 -40.47 15.95
C LEU A 128 3.88 -40.39 16.31
N THR A 129 4.75 -40.76 15.37
CA THR A 129 6.20 -40.59 15.52
C THR A 129 6.63 -39.31 14.83
N LEU A 130 7.25 -38.39 15.57
CA LEU A 130 7.71 -37.11 15.03
C LEU A 130 8.57 -37.28 13.76
N GLY A 131 8.21 -36.57 12.69
CA GLY A 131 8.96 -36.57 11.43
C GLY A 131 8.86 -37.84 10.58
N LYS A 132 8.17 -38.89 11.04
CA LYS A 132 7.87 -40.07 10.20
C LYS A 132 6.48 -39.95 9.60
N GLU A 133 6.36 -40.28 8.32
CA GLU A 133 5.06 -40.34 7.66
C GLU A 133 4.15 -41.38 8.33
N ALA A 134 2.87 -41.04 8.48
CA ALA A 134 1.84 -41.87 9.04
C ALA A 134 0.62 -41.91 8.10
N LEU A 135 0.18 -43.11 7.72
CA LEU A 135 -1.02 -43.33 6.93
C LEU A 135 -2.23 -43.51 7.87
N ILE A 136 -3.18 -42.58 7.81
CA ILE A 136 -4.43 -42.64 8.57
C ILE A 136 -5.54 -43.10 7.62
N THR A 137 -6.34 -44.08 8.03
CA THR A 137 -7.50 -44.55 7.25
C THR A 137 -8.75 -44.54 8.13
N LEU A 138 -9.80 -43.90 7.63
CA LEU A 138 -11.14 -43.82 8.23
C LEU A 138 -12.09 -44.57 7.30
N ALA A 139 -12.80 -45.59 7.77
CA ALA A 139 -13.69 -46.38 6.93
C ALA A 139 -15.06 -46.61 7.58
N TRP A 140 -16.11 -46.68 6.74
CA TRP A 140 -17.49 -46.91 7.17
C TRP A 140 -18.25 -47.77 6.17
N ASN A 141 -19.19 -48.56 6.68
CA ASN A 141 -20.19 -49.29 5.89
C ASN A 141 -21.58 -49.10 6.53
N SER A 142 -22.58 -49.86 6.11
CA SER A 142 -23.96 -49.72 6.62
C SER A 142 -24.14 -50.15 8.08
N LYS A 143 -23.13 -50.73 8.74
CA LYS A 143 -23.20 -51.29 10.09
C LYS A 143 -22.17 -50.71 11.05
N GLU A 144 -20.95 -50.46 10.58
CA GLU A 144 -19.82 -50.11 11.45
C GLU A 144 -18.92 -49.02 10.86
N VAL A 145 -18.10 -48.44 11.74
CA VAL A 145 -17.01 -47.53 11.42
C VAL A 145 -15.70 -48.03 12.04
N SER A 146 -14.56 -47.74 11.39
CA SER A 146 -13.24 -48.17 11.83
C SER A 146 -12.15 -47.13 11.52
N VAL A 147 -11.03 -47.24 12.25
CA VAL A 147 -9.83 -46.41 12.09
C VAL A 147 -8.62 -47.32 12.01
N ALA A 148 -7.70 -47.03 11.09
CA ALA A 148 -6.41 -47.68 11.01
C ALA A 148 -5.26 -46.65 10.94
N LEU A 149 -4.13 -47.01 11.52
CA LEU A 149 -2.87 -46.27 11.47
C LEU A 149 -1.81 -47.18 10.85
N ASN A 150 -1.18 -46.76 9.76
CA ASN A 150 -0.20 -47.54 9.00
C ASN A 150 -0.71 -48.94 8.61
N GLY A 151 -1.99 -49.03 8.24
CA GLY A 151 -2.66 -50.28 7.86
C GLY A 151 -3.06 -51.19 9.04
N GLN A 152 -2.73 -50.83 10.28
CA GLN A 152 -3.14 -51.57 11.48
C GLN A 152 -4.39 -50.95 12.11
N ALA A 153 -5.39 -51.78 12.42
CA ALA A 153 -6.62 -51.33 13.07
C ALA A 153 -6.33 -50.76 14.47
N VAL A 154 -6.97 -49.63 14.79
CA VAL A 154 -6.82 -48.94 16.08
C VAL A 154 -8.08 -49.14 16.93
N GLY A 155 -8.03 -50.16 17.77
CA GLY A 155 -9.19 -50.62 18.56
C GLY A 155 -10.24 -51.34 17.71
N GLU A 156 -11.32 -51.76 18.36
CA GLU A 156 -12.45 -52.44 17.68
C GLU A 156 -13.26 -51.45 16.82
N SER A 157 -13.99 -51.98 15.83
CA SER A 157 -14.97 -51.20 15.08
C SER A 157 -16.12 -50.75 15.99
N ALA A 158 -16.71 -49.60 15.68
CA ALA A 158 -17.87 -49.08 16.40
C ALA A 158 -19.14 -49.21 15.55
N LEU A 159 -20.28 -49.46 16.19
CA LEU A 159 -21.56 -49.48 15.50
C LEU A 159 -21.86 -48.10 14.91
N ARG A 160 -22.23 -48.09 13.63
CA ARG A 160 -22.65 -46.88 12.92
C ARG A 160 -24.13 -46.64 13.17
N PRO A 161 -24.54 -45.45 13.66
CA PRO A 161 -25.95 -45.08 13.72
C PRO A 161 -26.59 -45.11 12.31
N ALA A 162 -27.80 -45.66 12.20
CA ALA A 162 -28.47 -45.86 10.92
C ALA A 162 -28.78 -44.55 10.16
N ASP A 163 -28.94 -43.45 10.89
CA ASP A 163 -29.18 -42.11 10.37
C ASP A 163 -27.89 -41.33 10.06
N TRP A 164 -26.72 -41.82 10.50
CA TRP A 164 -25.46 -41.12 10.33
C TRP A 164 -24.95 -41.22 8.89
N LYS A 165 -24.81 -40.08 8.20
CA LYS A 165 -24.33 -40.00 6.81
C LYS A 165 -23.31 -38.88 6.64
N PRO A 166 -22.01 -39.19 6.44
CA PRO A 166 -21.01 -38.15 6.25
C PRO A 166 -21.15 -37.56 4.84
N GLY A 167 -21.04 -36.25 4.72
CA GLY A 167 -21.06 -35.54 3.45
C GLY A 167 -19.73 -34.85 3.13
N ARG A 168 -19.65 -34.28 1.92
CA ARG A 168 -18.49 -33.57 1.38
C ARG A 168 -18.02 -32.40 2.25
N GLU A 169 -18.88 -31.86 3.09
CA GLU A 169 -18.56 -30.82 4.07
C GLU A 169 -17.57 -31.28 5.16
N ASN A 170 -17.33 -32.59 5.27
CA ASN A 170 -16.25 -33.14 6.10
C ASN A 170 -14.89 -33.08 5.38
N PHE A 171 -14.84 -32.76 4.08
CA PHE A 171 -13.61 -32.70 3.30
C PHE A 171 -12.92 -31.34 3.48
N ILE A 172 -12.32 -31.14 4.64
CA ILE A 172 -11.57 -29.92 5.00
C ILE A 172 -10.24 -30.35 5.64
N PHE A 173 -9.15 -29.70 5.23
CA PHE A 173 -7.81 -29.93 5.77
C PHE A 173 -7.21 -28.60 6.25
N SER A 174 -6.80 -28.53 7.51
CA SER A 174 -6.08 -27.37 8.07
C SER A 174 -4.96 -27.86 8.99
N PRO A 175 -3.92 -28.52 8.43
CA PRO A 175 -2.79 -29.04 9.19
C PRO A 175 -1.97 -27.91 9.84
N ARG A 176 -1.07 -28.28 10.77
CA ARG A 176 -0.17 -27.32 11.41
C ARG A 176 0.84 -26.74 10.42
N THR A 177 1.51 -25.67 10.83
CA THR A 177 2.56 -25.02 10.05
C THR A 177 3.68 -26.02 9.74
N GLY A 178 3.93 -26.27 8.45
CA GLY A 178 5.00 -27.17 8.01
C GLY A 178 4.68 -28.67 8.10
N GLU A 179 3.45 -29.05 8.46
CA GLU A 179 2.92 -30.39 8.21
C GLU A 179 2.46 -30.50 6.76
N THR A 180 2.62 -31.68 6.16
CA THR A 180 2.13 -31.97 4.82
C THR A 180 1.11 -33.10 4.88
N VAL A 181 0.04 -32.95 4.10
CA VAL A 181 -0.98 -33.99 3.90
C VAL A 181 -0.95 -34.39 2.44
N LYS A 182 -0.62 -35.65 2.18
CA LYS A 182 -0.40 -36.20 0.84
C LYS A 182 -1.15 -37.51 0.67
N ASN A 183 -1.26 -37.95 -0.58
CA ASN A 183 -1.87 -39.23 -0.96
C ASN A 183 -3.28 -39.39 -0.35
N VAL A 184 -4.11 -38.34 -0.47
CA VAL A 184 -5.49 -38.40 0.02
C VAL A 184 -6.28 -39.28 -0.94
N GLU A 185 -6.75 -40.43 -0.45
CA GLU A 185 -7.53 -41.39 -1.21
C GLU A 185 -8.95 -41.51 -0.64
N ILE A 186 -9.96 -41.32 -1.49
CA ILE A 186 -11.36 -41.51 -1.15
C ILE A 186 -11.93 -42.67 -1.97
N LYS A 187 -12.54 -43.65 -1.30
CA LYS A 187 -13.21 -44.79 -1.93
C LYS A 187 -14.68 -44.78 -1.59
N GLY A 188 -15.54 -44.97 -2.57
CA GLY A 188 -16.98 -45.11 -2.39
C GLY A 188 -17.53 -46.39 -2.98
N LYS A 189 -18.64 -46.88 -2.42
CA LYS A 189 -19.37 -48.02 -2.98
C LYS A 189 -19.83 -47.72 -4.40
N GLY A 190 -19.46 -48.60 -5.34
CA GLY A 190 -19.83 -48.49 -6.75
C GLY A 190 -18.99 -47.51 -7.57
N TRP A 191 -17.85 -47.04 -7.05
CA TRP A 191 -16.92 -46.23 -7.83
C TRP A 191 -15.90 -47.12 -8.56
N ASP A 192 -15.67 -46.87 -9.84
CA ASP A 192 -14.72 -47.64 -10.66
C ASP A 192 -13.26 -47.43 -10.23
N LYS A 193 -12.93 -46.24 -9.72
CA LYS A 193 -11.60 -45.86 -9.23
C LYS A 193 -11.73 -45.02 -7.96
N PRO A 194 -10.76 -45.10 -7.03
CA PRO A 194 -10.67 -44.15 -5.94
C PRO A 194 -10.46 -42.75 -6.48
N TYR A 195 -10.93 -41.75 -5.74
CA TYR A 195 -10.47 -40.40 -5.94
C TYR A 195 -9.15 -40.18 -5.22
N ILE A 196 -8.18 -39.58 -5.90
CA ILE A 196 -6.84 -39.37 -5.39
C ILE A 196 -6.47 -37.89 -5.52
N ILE A 197 -6.00 -37.31 -4.44
CA ILE A 197 -5.28 -36.03 -4.43
C ILE A 197 -3.87 -36.30 -3.92
N GLU A 198 -2.88 -35.99 -4.77
CA GLU A 198 -1.47 -36.19 -4.42
C GLU A 198 -1.05 -35.31 -3.24
N GLU A 199 -1.45 -34.04 -3.27
CA GLU A 199 -1.12 -33.07 -2.22
C GLU A 199 -2.23 -32.01 -2.07
N ILE A 200 -2.57 -31.68 -0.83
CA ILE A 200 -3.60 -30.68 -0.51
C ILE A 200 -3.00 -29.27 -0.52
N ASP A 201 -3.65 -28.31 -1.21
CA ASP A 201 -3.36 -26.88 -1.03
C ASP A 201 -3.89 -26.40 0.33
N TYR A 202 -3.14 -26.70 1.38
CA TYR A 202 -3.56 -26.44 2.76
C TYR A 202 -3.77 -24.95 3.05
N GLU A 203 -3.09 -24.05 2.33
CA GLU A 203 -3.31 -22.60 2.44
C GLU A 203 -4.72 -22.24 1.99
N LEU A 204 -5.17 -22.82 0.88
CA LEU A 204 -6.51 -22.63 0.34
C LEU A 204 -7.61 -23.25 1.22
N TYR A 205 -7.40 -24.44 1.78
CA TYR A 205 -8.36 -25.04 2.72
C TYR A 205 -8.39 -24.33 4.08
N ARG A 206 -7.26 -23.78 4.55
CA ARG A 206 -7.24 -22.91 5.73
C ARG A 206 -8.05 -21.64 5.49
N ALA A 207 -7.88 -21.03 4.31
CA ALA A 207 -8.69 -19.88 3.91
C ALA A 207 -10.20 -20.20 3.92
N LEU A 208 -10.59 -21.38 3.41
CA LEU A 208 -11.97 -21.89 3.47
C LEU A 208 -12.48 -22.02 4.91
N THR A 209 -11.67 -22.64 5.77
CA THR A 209 -11.99 -22.84 7.19
C THR A 209 -12.24 -21.51 7.90
N ASN A 210 -11.37 -20.52 7.65
CA ASN A 210 -11.47 -19.18 8.20
C ASN A 210 -12.67 -18.40 7.68
N LEU A 211 -12.99 -18.51 6.38
CA LEU A 211 -14.19 -17.91 5.80
C LEU A 211 -15.45 -18.41 6.54
N TYR A 212 -15.55 -19.73 6.69
CA TYR A 212 -16.65 -20.37 7.39
C TYR A 212 -16.73 -19.99 8.87
N ALA A 213 -15.58 -19.87 9.53
CA ALA A 213 -15.49 -19.41 10.93
C ALA A 213 -15.98 -17.96 11.08
N SER A 214 -15.44 -17.07 10.24
CA SER A 214 -15.78 -15.63 10.24
C SER A 214 -17.27 -15.44 9.97
N ALA A 215 -17.82 -16.09 8.94
CA ALA A 215 -19.25 -15.97 8.62
C ALA A 215 -20.13 -16.47 9.77
N LYS A 216 -19.75 -17.56 10.46
CA LYS A 216 -20.48 -18.03 11.64
C LYS A 216 -20.40 -17.05 12.80
N TYR A 217 -19.20 -16.53 13.09
CA TYR A 217 -19.00 -15.51 14.12
C TYR A 217 -19.83 -14.25 13.84
N ASP A 218 -19.71 -13.71 12.63
CA ASP A 218 -20.42 -12.53 12.16
C ASP A 218 -21.94 -12.71 12.27
N ARG A 219 -22.48 -13.87 11.90
CA ARG A 219 -23.90 -14.21 12.08
C ARG A 219 -24.33 -14.19 13.54
N ASN A 220 -23.50 -14.71 14.44
CA ASN A 220 -23.81 -14.73 15.87
C ASN A 220 -23.81 -13.32 16.48
N VAL A 221 -22.88 -12.47 16.05
CA VAL A 221 -22.89 -11.04 16.44
C VAL A 221 -24.14 -10.35 15.89
N LEU A 222 -24.47 -10.60 14.62
CA LEU A 222 -25.61 -9.99 13.94
C LEU A 222 -26.94 -10.23 14.66
N ARG A 223 -27.16 -11.43 15.21
CA ARG A 223 -28.37 -11.78 15.99
C ARG A 223 -28.56 -10.95 17.26
N ASN A 224 -27.47 -10.42 17.80
CA ASN A 224 -27.47 -9.64 19.02
C ASN A 224 -27.28 -8.14 18.76
N CYS A 225 -27.37 -7.71 17.49
CA CYS A 225 -27.27 -6.30 17.17
C CYS A 225 -28.37 -5.49 17.88
N PRO A 226 -28.04 -4.36 18.52
CA PRO A 226 -29.03 -3.54 19.19
C PRO A 226 -30.05 -3.01 18.18
N ALA A 227 -31.30 -2.92 18.64
CA ALA A 227 -32.35 -2.20 17.96
C ALA A 227 -32.16 -0.69 18.21
N GLY A 228 -31.88 0.10 17.16
CA GLY A 228 -31.71 1.54 17.25
C GLY A 228 -30.42 2.09 16.61
N LEU A 229 -30.26 3.42 16.67
CA LEU A 229 -29.17 4.17 16.02
C LEU A 229 -27.96 4.49 16.87
N THR A 230 -28.00 4.20 18.17
CA THR A 230 -26.86 4.40 19.08
C THR A 230 -25.80 3.34 18.85
N ILE A 231 -25.35 3.24 17.59
CA ILE A 231 -24.36 2.29 17.13
C ILE A 231 -23.06 3.05 16.95
N GLY A 232 -22.11 2.78 17.83
CA GLY A 232 -20.79 3.37 17.80
C GLY A 232 -19.98 2.87 16.59
N LYS A 233 -18.92 3.61 16.25
CA LYS A 233 -17.95 3.21 15.21
C LYS A 233 -17.36 1.80 15.45
N ASN A 234 -17.37 1.30 16.69
CA ASN A 234 -16.77 0.03 17.11
C ASN A 234 -17.73 -1.17 17.11
N ASP A 235 -19.00 -1.01 16.70
CA ASP A 235 -20.00 -2.07 16.81
C ASP A 235 -19.94 -3.12 15.68
N GLY A 236 -18.79 -3.21 15.01
CA GLY A 236 -18.49 -4.21 14.00
C GLY A 236 -19.57 -4.33 12.92
N ILE A 237 -20.04 -5.56 12.67
CA ILE A 237 -21.04 -5.87 11.63
C ILE A 237 -22.42 -5.21 11.89
N CYS A 238 -22.72 -4.77 13.11
CA CYS A 238 -23.97 -4.08 13.41
C CYS A 238 -24.03 -2.65 12.84
N ASN A 239 -22.85 -2.05 12.58
CA ASN A 239 -22.71 -0.68 12.09
C ASN A 239 -22.84 -0.59 10.56
N VAL A 240 -24.06 -0.77 10.07
CA VAL A 240 -24.39 -0.55 8.64
C VAL A 240 -24.65 0.92 8.28
N TYR A 241 -24.72 1.80 9.28
CA TYR A 241 -25.08 3.21 9.10
C TYR A 241 -23.86 4.09 8.77
N ASN A 242 -22.76 3.91 9.50
CA ASN A 242 -21.60 4.82 9.45
C ASN A 242 -20.30 4.13 9.04
N ALA A 243 -20.28 2.80 8.94
CA ALA A 243 -19.06 2.09 8.58
C ALA A 243 -18.78 2.10 7.08
N GLY A 244 -17.52 1.81 6.72
CA GLY A 244 -17.09 1.66 5.33
C GLY A 244 -17.15 0.22 4.82
N ARG A 245 -16.67 0.05 3.59
CA ARG A 245 -16.64 -1.22 2.84
C ARG A 245 -16.02 -2.40 3.61
N ASN A 246 -14.99 -2.17 4.43
CA ASN A 246 -14.34 -3.20 5.23
C ASN A 246 -15.27 -3.87 6.26
N LEU A 247 -16.35 -3.21 6.66
CA LEU A 247 -17.34 -3.73 7.59
C LEU A 247 -18.71 -3.99 6.95
N ILE A 248 -19.02 -3.34 5.83
CA ILE A 248 -20.30 -3.50 5.15
C ILE A 248 -20.19 -4.43 3.93
N LEU A 249 -19.46 -4.00 2.89
CA LEU A 249 -19.30 -4.75 1.65
C LEU A 249 -18.59 -6.10 1.87
N GLU A 250 -17.51 -6.12 2.64
CA GLU A 250 -16.75 -7.36 2.90
C GLU A 250 -17.58 -8.43 3.61
N LYS A 251 -18.57 -8.04 4.43
CA LYS A 251 -19.46 -9.00 5.11
C LYS A 251 -20.46 -9.63 4.14
N ALA A 252 -21.04 -8.84 3.23
CA ALA A 252 -21.88 -9.36 2.14
C ALA A 252 -21.09 -10.29 1.21
N LYS A 253 -19.86 -9.92 0.84
CA LYS A 253 -18.91 -10.76 0.10
C LYS A 253 -18.71 -12.10 0.81
N ASN A 254 -18.33 -12.07 2.10
CA ASN A 254 -18.02 -13.29 2.84
C ASN A 254 -19.23 -14.22 3.03
N PHE A 255 -20.43 -13.70 3.35
CA PHE A 255 -21.62 -14.54 3.43
C PHE A 255 -21.98 -15.20 2.10
N SER A 256 -21.89 -14.42 1.01
CA SER A 256 -22.20 -14.91 -0.34
C SER A 256 -21.23 -15.99 -0.78
N LEU A 257 -19.93 -15.77 -0.58
CA LEU A 257 -18.91 -16.78 -0.89
C LEU A 257 -19.06 -18.02 -0.01
N ALA A 258 -19.31 -17.86 1.30
CA ALA A 258 -19.48 -18.98 2.22
C ALA A 258 -20.65 -19.88 1.79
N TYR A 259 -21.80 -19.30 1.43
CA TYR A 259 -22.94 -20.05 0.92
C TYR A 259 -22.64 -20.68 -0.44
N LYS A 260 -22.12 -19.92 -1.41
CA LYS A 260 -21.86 -20.46 -2.75
C LYS A 260 -20.86 -21.60 -2.77
N LEU A 261 -19.86 -21.60 -1.86
CA LEU A 261 -18.92 -22.71 -1.74
C LEU A 261 -19.53 -23.90 -0.98
N SER A 262 -20.28 -23.69 0.10
CA SER A 262 -20.77 -24.80 0.94
C SER A 262 -22.11 -25.40 0.49
N GLY A 263 -23.01 -24.59 -0.07
CA GLY A 263 -24.43 -24.90 -0.21
C GLY A 263 -25.18 -24.99 1.13
N ASN A 264 -24.60 -24.55 2.25
CA ASN A 264 -25.19 -24.72 3.57
C ASN A 264 -26.24 -23.61 3.86
N PRO A 265 -27.52 -23.97 4.14
CA PRO A 265 -28.57 -22.99 4.43
C PRO A 265 -28.29 -22.05 5.60
N PHE A 266 -27.41 -22.43 6.54
CA PHE A 266 -26.98 -21.55 7.64
C PHE A 266 -26.35 -20.25 7.13
N TYR A 267 -25.51 -20.32 6.09
CA TYR A 267 -24.87 -19.13 5.53
C TYR A 267 -25.83 -18.31 4.67
N LEU A 268 -26.82 -18.95 4.06
CA LEU A 268 -27.91 -18.26 3.39
C LEU A 268 -28.80 -17.49 4.39
N ASP A 269 -29.11 -18.10 5.55
CA ASP A 269 -29.81 -17.44 6.65
C ASP A 269 -29.02 -16.25 7.22
N ALA A 270 -27.69 -16.40 7.33
CA ALA A 270 -26.80 -15.31 7.71
C ALA A 270 -26.86 -14.15 6.71
N ALA A 271 -26.77 -14.44 5.41
CA ALA A 271 -26.89 -13.45 4.34
C ALA A 271 -28.26 -12.76 4.36
N ARG A 272 -29.34 -13.51 4.60
CA ARG A 272 -30.70 -12.98 4.73
C ARG A 272 -30.82 -12.00 5.91
N SER A 273 -30.36 -12.42 7.09
CA SER A 273 -30.33 -11.57 8.29
C SER A 273 -29.53 -10.29 8.05
N TYR A 274 -28.45 -10.38 7.26
CA TYR A 274 -27.60 -9.23 6.95
C TYR A 274 -28.27 -8.29 5.94
N ALA A 275 -28.94 -8.83 4.92
CA ALA A 275 -29.78 -8.07 4.00
C ALA A 275 -30.86 -7.29 4.77
N ASP A 276 -31.53 -7.93 5.74
CA ASP A 276 -32.51 -7.25 6.59
C ASP A 276 -31.89 -6.09 7.36
N ARG A 277 -30.70 -6.29 7.92
CA ARG A 277 -30.00 -5.23 8.65
C ARG A 277 -29.66 -4.04 7.77
N ILE A 278 -29.21 -4.27 6.54
CA ILE A 278 -28.91 -3.17 5.60
C ILE A 278 -30.20 -2.46 5.18
N LEU A 279 -31.26 -3.20 4.85
CA LEU A 279 -32.55 -2.64 4.42
C LEU A 279 -33.24 -1.84 5.53
N GLN A 280 -33.00 -2.17 6.80
CA GLN A 280 -33.52 -1.42 7.95
C GLN A 280 -32.99 0.01 8.04
N VAL A 281 -31.91 0.37 7.32
CA VAL A 281 -31.44 1.76 7.31
C VAL A 281 -32.53 2.69 6.78
N GLU A 282 -33.36 2.19 5.85
CA GLU A 282 -34.55 2.90 5.39
C GLU A 282 -35.57 3.03 6.53
N GLY A 283 -35.86 4.27 6.93
CA GLY A 283 -36.88 4.59 7.96
C GLY A 283 -36.33 4.93 9.34
N VAL A 284 -35.01 5.11 9.47
CA VAL A 284 -34.36 5.37 10.75
C VAL A 284 -33.79 6.81 10.79
N ALA A 285 -34.47 7.70 11.52
CA ALA A 285 -34.15 9.14 11.63
C ALA A 285 -32.98 9.40 12.60
N PRO A 286 -32.07 10.38 12.37
CA PRO A 286 -32.33 11.58 11.57
C PRO A 286 -31.83 11.54 10.12
N HIS A 287 -30.85 10.70 9.78
CA HIS A 287 -30.20 10.73 8.45
C HIS A 287 -30.65 9.62 7.49
N ASN A 288 -31.28 8.54 7.97
CA ASN A 288 -31.85 7.49 7.12
C ASN A 288 -30.83 6.96 6.08
N LEU A 289 -31.19 6.87 4.79
CA LEU A 289 -30.33 6.38 3.72
C LEU A 289 -29.03 7.19 3.51
N SER A 290 -29.01 8.47 3.93
CA SER A 290 -27.83 9.35 3.80
C SER A 290 -26.85 9.23 4.97
N ALA A 291 -27.10 8.34 5.93
CA ALA A 291 -26.22 8.14 7.08
C ALA A 291 -24.80 7.74 6.66
N GLY A 292 -23.79 8.35 7.28
CA GLY A 292 -22.37 8.06 7.06
C GLY A 292 -21.80 8.53 5.71
N GLY A 293 -22.49 9.45 5.03
CA GLY A 293 -22.02 10.05 3.77
C GLY A 293 -21.91 9.08 2.60
N GLU A 294 -21.31 9.54 1.52
CA GLU A 294 -20.97 8.77 0.32
C GLU A 294 -20.23 7.47 0.67
N TRP A 295 -19.40 7.51 1.72
CA TRP A 295 -18.59 6.39 2.17
C TRP A 295 -19.45 5.19 2.62
N ALA A 296 -20.38 5.42 3.54
CA ALA A 296 -21.25 4.36 4.03
C ALA A 296 -22.38 4.04 3.03
N MET A 297 -22.91 5.05 2.33
CA MET A 297 -23.93 4.88 1.29
C MET A 297 -23.46 3.94 0.18
N SER A 298 -22.28 4.18 -0.39
CA SER A 298 -21.72 3.33 -1.44
C SER A 298 -21.41 1.92 -0.95
N SER A 299 -20.97 1.79 0.30
CA SER A 299 -20.70 0.49 0.92
C SER A 299 -21.97 -0.36 1.08
N ARG A 300 -23.10 0.26 1.45
CA ARG A 300 -24.42 -0.40 1.49
C ARG A 300 -24.90 -0.81 0.11
N ILE A 301 -24.74 0.07 -0.89
CA ILE A 301 -25.12 -0.25 -2.29
C ILE A 301 -24.29 -1.41 -2.82
N GLY A 302 -22.97 -1.39 -2.61
CA GLY A 302 -22.12 -2.50 -3.03
C GLY A 302 -22.50 -3.82 -2.35
N ALA A 303 -22.78 -3.79 -1.04
CA ALA A 303 -23.22 -4.96 -0.29
C ALA A 303 -24.55 -5.53 -0.81
N MET A 304 -25.55 -4.67 -1.04
CA MET A 304 -26.81 -5.08 -1.67
C MET A 304 -26.61 -5.58 -3.09
N GLY A 305 -25.70 -4.97 -3.87
CA GLY A 305 -25.34 -5.43 -5.21
C GLY A 305 -24.78 -6.85 -5.21
N VAL A 306 -23.84 -7.16 -4.31
CA VAL A 306 -23.30 -8.52 -4.16
C VAL A 306 -24.38 -9.50 -3.72
N LEU A 307 -25.21 -9.16 -2.72
CA LEU A 307 -26.28 -10.05 -2.25
C LEU A 307 -27.35 -10.30 -3.33
N TYR A 308 -27.72 -9.25 -4.08
CA TYR A 308 -28.65 -9.35 -5.19
C TYR A 308 -28.09 -10.24 -6.29
N ASP A 309 -26.87 -9.95 -6.75
CA ASP A 309 -26.25 -10.61 -7.89
C ASP A 309 -25.89 -12.07 -7.60
N TRP A 310 -25.37 -12.36 -6.40
CA TRP A 310 -24.94 -13.71 -6.07
C TRP A 310 -26.08 -14.55 -5.51
N LEU A 311 -26.93 -13.98 -4.65
CA LEU A 311 -27.89 -14.74 -3.84
C LEU A 311 -29.35 -14.36 -4.12
N GLY A 312 -29.64 -13.49 -5.08
CA GLY A 312 -30.98 -12.92 -5.27
C GLY A 312 -32.09 -13.98 -5.33
N ASP A 313 -31.87 -15.05 -6.10
CA ASP A 313 -32.83 -16.14 -6.23
C ASP A 313 -32.87 -17.05 -4.99
N ASP A 314 -31.72 -17.24 -4.33
CA ASP A 314 -31.60 -18.05 -3.12
C ASP A 314 -32.27 -17.39 -1.89
N LEU A 315 -32.23 -16.07 -1.79
CA LEU A 315 -32.74 -15.34 -0.62
C LEU A 315 -34.27 -15.41 -0.49
N GLY A 316 -34.97 -15.49 -1.62
CA GLY A 316 -36.42 -15.63 -1.68
C GLY A 316 -37.18 -14.37 -1.26
N VAL A 317 -38.26 -14.56 -0.48
CA VAL A 317 -39.20 -13.50 -0.06
C VAL A 317 -38.95 -13.09 1.38
N LYS A 318 -39.01 -11.78 1.65
CA LYS A 318 -39.01 -11.24 3.01
C LYS A 318 -40.40 -11.37 3.61
N ALA A 319 -40.52 -12.15 4.68
CA ALA A 319 -41.80 -12.56 5.25
C ALA A 319 -42.69 -11.38 5.67
N GLU A 320 -42.12 -10.34 6.27
CA GLU A 320 -42.89 -9.20 6.79
C GLU A 320 -43.50 -8.32 5.69
N SER A 321 -42.88 -8.27 4.50
CA SER A 321 -43.36 -7.46 3.38
C SER A 321 -44.09 -8.26 2.30
N GLY A 322 -43.87 -9.57 2.24
CA GLY A 322 -44.33 -10.42 1.14
C GLY A 322 -43.61 -10.17 -0.19
N ARG A 323 -42.52 -9.40 -0.19
CA ARG A 323 -41.76 -8.99 -1.39
C ARG A 323 -40.42 -9.71 -1.47
N SER A 324 -39.94 -9.97 -2.69
CA SER A 324 -38.63 -10.61 -2.88
C SER A 324 -37.48 -9.71 -2.38
N TYR A 325 -36.42 -10.33 -1.86
CA TYR A 325 -35.19 -9.58 -1.50
C TYR A 325 -34.58 -8.89 -2.72
N ARG A 326 -34.65 -9.50 -3.93
CA ARG A 326 -34.24 -8.85 -5.19
C ARG A 326 -34.93 -7.50 -5.36
N THR A 327 -36.26 -7.47 -5.30
CA THR A 327 -37.04 -6.25 -5.48
C THR A 327 -36.72 -5.20 -4.41
N LEU A 328 -36.64 -5.60 -3.14
CA LEU A 328 -36.36 -4.69 -2.04
C LEU A 328 -34.97 -4.05 -2.14
N MET A 329 -33.95 -4.85 -2.49
CA MET A 329 -32.59 -4.35 -2.65
C MET A 329 -32.47 -3.44 -3.88
N ALA A 330 -33.07 -3.79 -5.01
CA ALA A 330 -33.06 -2.93 -6.20
C ALA A 330 -33.69 -1.57 -5.93
N GLU A 331 -34.83 -1.52 -5.23
CA GLU A 331 -35.45 -0.25 -4.82
C GLU A 331 -34.59 0.53 -3.84
N SER A 332 -34.03 -0.13 -2.83
CA SER A 332 -33.18 0.53 -1.83
C SER A 332 -31.89 1.08 -2.46
N ILE A 333 -31.28 0.36 -3.41
CA ILE A 333 -30.14 0.85 -4.21
C ILE A 333 -30.52 2.15 -4.93
N LYS A 334 -31.62 2.14 -5.70
CA LYS A 334 -32.06 3.34 -6.45
C LYS A 334 -32.39 4.51 -5.53
N LYS A 335 -33.12 4.28 -4.44
CA LYS A 335 -33.45 5.31 -3.45
C LYS A 335 -32.20 5.88 -2.77
N THR A 336 -31.24 5.04 -2.40
CA THR A 336 -29.99 5.46 -1.74
C THR A 336 -29.19 6.37 -2.65
N ILE A 337 -29.05 6.03 -3.94
CA ILE A 337 -28.35 6.89 -4.90
C ILE A 337 -29.09 8.22 -5.10
N ALA A 338 -30.42 8.21 -5.12
CA ALA A 338 -31.24 9.41 -5.29
C ALA A 338 -31.35 10.28 -4.03
N THR A 339 -30.84 9.83 -2.88
CA THR A 339 -30.92 10.56 -1.61
C THR A 339 -29.77 11.56 -1.51
N ALA A 340 -30.11 12.85 -1.40
CA ALA A 340 -29.15 13.91 -1.10
C ALA A 340 -28.94 14.07 0.41
N ILE A 341 -27.74 14.46 0.83
CA ILE A 341 -27.50 14.86 2.23
C ILE A 341 -28.09 16.25 2.46
N PRO A 342 -28.90 16.46 3.51
CA PRO A 342 -29.40 17.79 3.86
C PRO A 342 -28.25 18.76 4.15
N PRO A 343 -28.33 20.03 3.71
CA PRO A 343 -27.30 21.01 4.02
C PRO A 343 -27.27 21.31 5.52
N GLU A 344 -26.26 20.80 6.22
CA GLU A 344 -26.00 21.10 7.63
C GLU A 344 -24.68 21.88 7.78
N PRO A 345 -24.63 22.92 8.65
CA PRO A 345 -23.50 23.86 8.72
C PRO A 345 -22.17 23.30 9.25
N LYS A 346 -22.04 21.98 9.47
CA LYS A 346 -20.87 21.36 10.13
C LYS A 346 -20.42 20.00 9.57
N ARG A 347 -20.96 19.54 8.44
CA ARG A 347 -20.52 18.28 7.82
C ARG A 347 -19.77 18.54 6.52
N ASP A 348 -18.52 18.08 6.46
CA ASP A 348 -17.76 17.88 5.22
C ASP A 348 -18.17 16.59 4.49
N GLU A 349 -19.35 16.02 4.83
CA GLU A 349 -19.86 14.80 4.22
C GLU A 349 -20.53 15.13 2.88
N ILE A 350 -20.11 14.43 1.82
CA ILE A 350 -20.73 14.52 0.49
C ILE A 350 -21.64 13.31 0.28
N ASP A 351 -22.61 13.43 -0.62
CA ASP A 351 -23.47 12.30 -1.00
C ASP A 351 -22.99 11.65 -2.31
N LEU A 352 -23.72 10.63 -2.75
CA LEU A 352 -23.42 9.90 -3.99
C LEU A 352 -23.71 10.72 -5.25
N ILE A 353 -24.61 11.70 -5.17
CA ILE A 353 -24.92 12.60 -6.27
C ILE A 353 -23.74 13.54 -6.47
N GLU A 354 -23.23 14.19 -5.43
CA GLU A 354 -22.02 15.01 -5.53
C GLU A 354 -20.80 14.17 -5.93
N SER A 355 -20.66 12.96 -5.39
CA SER A 355 -19.53 12.07 -5.68
C SER A 355 -19.47 11.56 -7.12
N THR A 356 -20.58 11.66 -7.86
CA THR A 356 -20.72 11.15 -9.23
C THR A 356 -21.06 12.27 -10.20
N CYS A 357 -22.15 12.98 -9.96
CA CYS A 357 -22.64 14.05 -10.81
C CYS A 357 -21.89 15.38 -10.61
N GLY A 358 -21.11 15.55 -9.55
CA GLY A 358 -20.40 16.79 -9.21
C GLY A 358 -21.21 17.74 -8.30
N ARG A 359 -20.48 18.61 -7.58
CA ARG A 359 -21.05 19.49 -6.53
C ARG A 359 -22.17 20.39 -7.04
N GLY A 360 -23.31 20.39 -6.33
CA GLY A 360 -24.49 21.17 -6.66
C GLY A 360 -25.39 20.58 -7.76
N ASN A 361 -25.01 19.44 -8.37
CA ASN A 361 -25.84 18.72 -9.33
C ASN A 361 -26.97 17.96 -8.61
N ARG A 362 -27.90 17.38 -9.38
CA ARG A 362 -29.09 16.67 -8.87
C ARG A 362 -29.43 15.51 -9.79
N ILE A 363 -30.22 14.56 -9.33
CA ILE A 363 -30.83 13.55 -10.21
C ILE A 363 -31.99 14.17 -11.00
N GLN A 364 -32.06 13.86 -12.30
CA GLN A 364 -33.19 14.23 -13.16
C GLN A 364 -34.48 13.57 -12.65
N SER A 365 -35.64 14.23 -12.80
CA SER A 365 -36.96 13.72 -12.35
C SER A 365 -37.14 12.20 -12.56
N THR A 366 -37.46 11.47 -11.48
CA THR A 366 -37.72 10.01 -11.45
C THR A 366 -38.76 9.60 -12.52
N PRO A 367 -38.62 8.44 -13.19
CA PRO A 367 -38.01 7.21 -12.67
C PRO A 367 -36.55 6.95 -13.09
N THR A 368 -36.03 7.63 -14.11
CA THR A 368 -34.67 7.34 -14.63
C THR A 368 -33.58 7.92 -13.74
N LEU A 369 -32.64 7.07 -13.31
CA LEU A 369 -31.49 7.49 -12.52
C LEU A 369 -30.43 8.10 -13.45
N LYS A 370 -30.39 9.43 -13.52
CA LYS A 370 -29.48 10.19 -14.38
C LYS A 370 -29.12 11.53 -13.74
N CYS A 371 -27.89 11.99 -13.90
CA CYS A 371 -27.54 13.37 -13.54
C CYS A 371 -28.36 14.38 -14.35
N SER A 372 -28.86 15.43 -13.71
CA SER A 372 -29.61 16.52 -14.37
C SER A 372 -28.78 17.20 -15.46
N VAL A 373 -27.48 17.34 -15.20
CA VAL A 373 -26.49 17.79 -16.18
C VAL A 373 -25.36 16.78 -16.21
N GLU A 374 -24.91 16.41 -17.41
CA GLU A 374 -23.80 15.47 -17.60
C GLU A 374 -22.50 16.06 -17.01
N PRO A 375 -21.72 15.29 -16.24
CA PRO A 375 -20.45 15.76 -15.69
C PRO A 375 -19.41 16.07 -16.77
N ILE A 376 -18.58 17.07 -16.51
CA ILE A 376 -17.37 17.31 -17.30
C ILE A 376 -16.31 16.32 -16.85
N TYR A 377 -15.88 15.45 -17.76
CA TYR A 377 -14.88 14.41 -17.48
C TYR A 377 -13.44 14.87 -17.70
N THR A 378 -13.18 15.72 -18.71
CA THR A 378 -11.82 16.10 -19.14
C THR A 378 -11.77 17.57 -19.50
N GLY A 379 -10.60 18.20 -19.38
CA GLY A 379 -10.41 19.60 -19.79
C GLY A 379 -11.20 20.58 -18.91
N TRP A 380 -11.54 20.17 -17.68
CA TRP A 380 -12.22 21.03 -16.72
C TRP A 380 -11.32 22.20 -16.31
N GLN A 381 -11.92 23.35 -16.08
CA GLN A 381 -11.28 24.52 -15.53
C GLN A 381 -12.00 24.90 -14.23
N ARG A 382 -11.26 25.39 -13.22
CA ARG A 382 -11.82 25.81 -11.92
C ARG A 382 -12.72 27.04 -12.04
N GLN A 383 -13.90 26.87 -12.65
CA GLN A 383 -14.91 27.91 -12.86
C GLN A 383 -16.20 27.53 -12.12
N PRO A 384 -16.90 28.51 -11.50
CA PRO A 384 -18.19 28.28 -10.88
C PRO A 384 -19.23 27.74 -11.88
N GLY A 385 -20.20 26.95 -11.37
CA GLY A 385 -21.35 26.49 -12.16
C GLY A 385 -21.07 25.31 -13.10
N GLN A 386 -19.90 24.69 -13.01
CA GLN A 386 -19.54 23.47 -13.73
C GLN A 386 -19.64 22.24 -12.83
N TYR A 387 -20.25 21.18 -13.32
CA TYR A 387 -20.41 19.93 -12.58
C TYR A 387 -19.31 18.94 -12.99
N THR A 388 -18.46 18.57 -12.04
CA THR A 388 -17.38 17.61 -12.25
C THR A 388 -16.93 17.01 -10.92
N ILE A 389 -16.17 15.93 -11.02
CA ILE A 389 -15.38 15.35 -9.91
C ILE A 389 -13.91 15.21 -10.30
N SER A 390 -13.46 15.87 -11.37
CA SER A 390 -12.13 15.68 -11.96
C SER A 390 -10.96 15.95 -11.00
N GLN A 391 -11.14 16.85 -10.03
CA GLN A 391 -10.20 17.11 -8.93
C GLN A 391 -9.96 15.89 -8.02
N TYR A 392 -10.82 14.87 -8.07
CA TYR A 392 -10.73 13.66 -7.24
C TYR A 392 -10.30 12.41 -8.01
N TYR A 393 -9.88 12.53 -9.28
CA TYR A 393 -9.41 11.37 -10.04
C TYR A 393 -8.04 10.85 -9.61
N LEU A 394 -7.19 11.72 -9.05
CA LEU A 394 -5.89 11.33 -8.50
C LEU A 394 -6.04 10.58 -7.17
N THR A 395 -6.90 11.11 -6.31
CA THR A 395 -7.15 10.61 -4.95
C THR A 395 -8.49 11.14 -4.43
N GLY A 396 -9.07 10.44 -3.46
CA GLY A 396 -10.32 10.84 -2.81
C GLY A 396 -11.31 9.70 -2.63
N HIS A 397 -12.37 9.97 -1.89
CA HIS A 397 -13.42 8.99 -1.61
C HIS A 397 -14.29 8.68 -2.82
N ASN A 398 -14.34 9.58 -3.82
CA ASN A 398 -15.16 9.44 -5.02
C ASN A 398 -14.94 8.11 -5.73
N LEU A 399 -13.71 7.62 -5.82
CA LEU A 399 -13.45 6.34 -6.47
C LEU A 399 -14.12 5.17 -5.71
N SER A 400 -14.17 5.24 -4.38
CA SER A 400 -14.92 4.26 -3.56
C SER A 400 -16.43 4.40 -3.77
N ALA A 401 -16.94 5.64 -3.82
CA ALA A 401 -18.35 5.92 -4.10
C ALA A 401 -18.80 5.34 -5.46
N LEU A 402 -18.06 5.67 -6.52
CA LEU A 402 -18.26 5.17 -7.88
C LEU A 402 -18.21 3.64 -7.95
N SER A 403 -17.27 3.01 -7.25
CA SER A 403 -17.12 1.54 -7.27
C SER A 403 -18.27 0.83 -6.57
N GLY A 404 -18.69 1.30 -5.39
CA GLY A 404 -19.84 0.75 -4.68
C GLY A 404 -21.14 0.91 -5.47
N MET A 405 -21.33 2.08 -6.09
CA MET A 405 -22.46 2.32 -7.00
C MET A 405 -22.40 1.42 -8.23
N ALA A 406 -21.24 1.26 -8.86
CA ALA A 406 -21.07 0.36 -10.01
C ALA A 406 -21.49 -1.06 -9.67
N MET A 407 -21.07 -1.61 -8.52
CA MET A 407 -21.47 -2.95 -8.07
C MET A 407 -22.99 -3.10 -7.97
N GLY A 408 -23.67 -2.16 -7.31
CA GLY A 408 -25.13 -2.19 -7.17
C GLY A 408 -25.88 -2.01 -8.48
N LEU A 409 -25.43 -1.08 -9.34
CA LEU A 409 -26.08 -0.81 -10.61
C LEU A 409 -25.84 -1.92 -11.64
N ILE A 410 -24.64 -2.50 -11.71
CA ILE A 410 -24.35 -3.68 -12.53
C ILE A 410 -25.24 -4.85 -12.11
N ALA A 411 -25.46 -5.04 -10.80
CA ALA A 411 -26.28 -6.14 -10.31
C ALA A 411 -27.72 -6.07 -10.84
N ILE A 412 -28.36 -4.89 -10.85
CA ILE A 412 -29.80 -4.75 -11.09
C ILE A 412 -30.20 -4.33 -12.51
N ALA A 413 -29.23 -3.99 -13.37
CA ALA A 413 -29.47 -3.29 -14.63
C ALA A 413 -30.25 -4.08 -15.71
N ASP A 414 -30.29 -5.41 -15.64
CA ASP A 414 -31.06 -6.25 -16.56
C ASP A 414 -32.57 -6.24 -16.27
N GLU A 415 -32.95 -6.09 -15.01
CA GLU A 415 -34.34 -5.94 -14.56
C GLU A 415 -34.75 -4.45 -14.41
N ASN A 416 -33.80 -3.51 -14.50
CA ASN A 416 -33.98 -2.08 -14.22
C ASN A 416 -33.18 -1.21 -15.20
N ASP A 417 -33.65 -1.09 -16.45
CA ASP A 417 -32.97 -0.29 -17.49
C ASP A 417 -32.90 1.22 -17.15
N ASP A 418 -33.76 1.69 -16.24
CA ASP A 418 -33.80 3.04 -15.69
C ASP A 418 -32.50 3.47 -15.00
N VAL A 419 -31.61 2.53 -14.67
CA VAL A 419 -30.31 2.82 -14.03
C VAL A 419 -29.13 2.92 -15.00
N LEU A 420 -29.30 2.50 -16.25
CA LEU A 420 -28.23 2.47 -17.25
C LEU A 420 -27.57 3.84 -17.48
N PRO A 421 -28.29 4.98 -17.47
CA PRO A 421 -27.65 6.29 -17.64
C PRO A 421 -26.65 6.61 -16.53
N MET A 422 -27.01 6.39 -15.26
CA MET A 422 -26.08 6.56 -14.14
C MET A 422 -24.91 5.58 -14.21
N LEU A 423 -25.15 4.31 -14.55
CA LEU A 423 -24.08 3.34 -14.72
C LEU A 423 -23.09 3.75 -15.82
N ASN A 424 -23.59 4.34 -16.91
CA ASN A 424 -22.75 4.91 -17.95
C ASN A 424 -21.94 6.13 -17.45
N THR A 425 -22.56 7.06 -16.71
CA THR A 425 -21.82 8.19 -16.09
C THR A 425 -20.63 7.69 -15.26
N ILE A 426 -20.85 6.66 -14.43
CA ILE A 426 -19.78 6.03 -13.64
C ILE A 426 -18.69 5.44 -14.57
N TYR A 427 -19.09 4.68 -15.61
CA TYR A 427 -18.13 4.12 -16.56
C TYR A 427 -17.29 5.21 -17.26
N GLN A 428 -17.90 6.35 -17.61
CA GLN A 428 -17.17 7.48 -18.20
C GLN A 428 -16.16 8.11 -17.23
N HIS A 429 -16.48 8.22 -15.93
CA HIS A 429 -15.48 8.65 -14.93
C HIS A 429 -14.27 7.71 -14.89
N PHE A 430 -14.50 6.39 -14.98
CA PHE A 430 -13.40 5.43 -15.08
C PHE A 430 -12.60 5.65 -16.37
N ARG A 431 -13.27 5.60 -17.52
CA ARG A 431 -12.64 5.62 -18.85
C ARG A 431 -11.90 6.92 -19.16
N LEU A 432 -12.52 8.07 -18.85
CA LEU A 432 -12.04 9.39 -19.24
C LEU A 432 -11.28 10.13 -18.13
N GLY A 433 -11.44 9.70 -16.88
CA GLY A 433 -10.86 10.36 -15.71
C GLY A 433 -9.82 9.51 -15.00
N ILE A 434 -10.29 8.46 -14.32
CA ILE A 434 -9.48 7.65 -13.40
C ILE A 434 -8.39 6.86 -14.13
N ILE A 435 -8.70 6.21 -15.26
CA ILE A 435 -7.72 5.43 -16.02
C ILE A 435 -6.62 6.34 -16.58
N PRO A 436 -6.92 7.48 -17.23
CA PRO A 436 -5.90 8.45 -17.63
C PRO A 436 -5.10 9.04 -16.46
N ALA A 437 -5.76 9.31 -15.33
CA ALA A 437 -5.06 9.79 -14.14
C ALA A 437 -4.04 8.78 -13.61
N ARG A 438 -4.40 7.49 -13.62
CA ARG A 438 -3.48 6.39 -13.27
C ARG A 438 -2.39 6.19 -14.31
N ASP A 439 -2.71 6.36 -15.60
CA ASP A 439 -1.72 6.27 -16.66
C ASP A 439 -0.60 7.31 -16.50
N PHE A 440 -0.94 8.54 -16.08
CA PHE A 440 0.04 9.58 -15.78
C PHE A 440 0.84 9.31 -14.50
N VAL A 441 0.14 9.06 -13.38
CA VAL A 441 0.77 8.93 -12.06
C VAL A 441 1.57 7.63 -11.92
N SER A 442 1.11 6.56 -12.54
CA SER A 442 1.58 5.19 -12.33
C SER A 442 2.10 4.51 -13.60
N ALA A 443 2.48 5.30 -14.63
CA ALA A 443 2.99 4.82 -15.92
C ALA A 443 4.03 3.68 -15.82
N ASP A 444 4.88 3.72 -14.79
CA ASP A 444 5.97 2.77 -14.51
C ASP A 444 5.79 1.98 -13.20
N GLY A 445 4.64 2.13 -12.55
CA GLY A 445 4.25 1.44 -11.32
C GLY A 445 4.15 2.33 -10.08
N GLY A 446 4.80 3.50 -10.07
CA GLY A 446 4.86 4.37 -8.89
C GLY A 446 3.53 5.03 -8.51
N HIS A 447 3.48 5.61 -7.32
CA HIS A 447 2.37 6.49 -6.92
C HIS A 447 2.86 7.58 -5.97
N HIS A 448 2.37 8.80 -6.14
CA HIS A 448 2.80 9.98 -5.36
C HIS A 448 2.53 9.86 -3.85
N MET A 449 1.57 9.01 -3.46
CA MET A 449 1.22 8.68 -2.07
C MET A 449 2.05 7.54 -1.45
N GLY A 450 3.12 7.10 -2.09
CA GLY A 450 3.96 6.04 -1.54
C GLY A 450 3.30 4.65 -1.59
N TYR A 451 3.32 3.92 -0.47
CA TYR A 451 3.00 2.48 -0.44
C TYR A 451 1.56 2.20 0.01
N ALA A 452 1.19 2.65 1.21
CA ALA A 452 -0.06 2.27 1.86
C ALA A 452 -1.31 2.73 1.08
N TYR A 453 -1.34 4.02 0.67
CA TYR A 453 -2.43 4.56 -0.15
C TYR A 453 -2.31 4.27 -1.65
N ASN A 454 -1.17 3.75 -2.14
CA ASN A 454 -1.13 3.23 -3.50
C ASN A 454 -1.95 1.94 -3.59
N ALA A 455 -1.60 0.93 -2.79
CA ALA A 455 -2.26 -0.37 -2.84
C ALA A 455 -3.71 -0.33 -2.32
N SER A 456 -4.02 0.46 -1.29
CA SER A 456 -5.36 0.50 -0.69
C SER A 456 -6.42 1.21 -1.55
N THR A 457 -6.04 1.76 -2.70
CA THR A 457 -7.00 2.32 -3.67
C THR A 457 -7.78 1.25 -4.44
N GLU A 458 -7.41 -0.03 -4.29
CA GLU A 458 -8.13 -1.20 -4.83
C GLU A 458 -8.34 -1.12 -6.36
N ILE A 459 -7.49 -0.38 -7.06
CA ILE A 459 -7.69 -0.08 -8.47
C ILE A 459 -7.69 -1.36 -9.34
N ALA A 460 -6.90 -2.36 -8.97
CA ALA A 460 -6.91 -3.68 -9.61
C ALA A 460 -8.30 -4.34 -9.54
N GLU A 461 -8.89 -4.46 -8.35
CA GLU A 461 -10.22 -5.05 -8.17
C GLU A 461 -11.30 -4.25 -8.90
N ARG A 462 -11.19 -2.91 -8.91
CA ARG A 462 -12.14 -2.01 -9.58
C ARG A 462 -12.10 -2.17 -11.10
N VAL A 463 -10.92 -2.38 -11.69
CA VAL A 463 -10.81 -2.72 -13.12
C VAL A 463 -11.39 -4.11 -13.38
N MET A 464 -11.11 -5.09 -12.50
CA MET A 464 -11.66 -6.45 -12.61
C MET A 464 -13.18 -6.50 -12.54
N LEU A 465 -13.82 -5.64 -11.73
CA LEU A 465 -15.28 -5.53 -11.66
C LEU A 465 -15.90 -5.29 -13.04
N TRP A 466 -15.40 -4.29 -13.78
CA TRP A 466 -15.91 -3.94 -15.11
C TRP A 466 -15.63 -5.02 -16.15
N ARG A 467 -14.40 -5.54 -16.12
CA ARG A 467 -13.92 -6.59 -17.02
C ARG A 467 -14.74 -7.88 -16.92
N LYS A 468 -15.12 -8.27 -15.69
CA LYS A 468 -15.96 -9.45 -15.47
C LYS A 468 -17.43 -9.22 -15.79
N ALA A 469 -17.95 -8.01 -15.57
CA ALA A 469 -19.36 -7.69 -15.75
C ALA A 469 -19.77 -7.53 -17.23
N LEU A 470 -18.86 -7.07 -18.08
CA LEU A 470 -19.14 -6.78 -19.49
C LEU A 470 -18.92 -8.01 -20.39
N ASP A 471 -19.83 -8.21 -21.34
CA ASP A 471 -19.78 -9.27 -22.35
C ASP A 471 -18.96 -8.81 -23.57
N THR A 472 -17.65 -8.98 -23.48
CA THR A 472 -16.67 -8.57 -24.51
C THR A 472 -15.86 -9.77 -25.00
N ALA A 473 -15.47 -9.75 -26.27
CA ALA A 473 -14.56 -10.75 -26.83
C ALA A 473 -13.13 -10.60 -26.30
N ASP A 474 -12.72 -9.38 -25.91
CA ASP A 474 -11.44 -9.09 -25.27
C ASP A 474 -11.67 -8.33 -23.96
N GLU A 475 -11.48 -9.03 -22.85
CA GLU A 475 -11.59 -8.48 -21.50
C GLU A 475 -10.54 -7.37 -21.25
N ASN A 476 -9.36 -7.44 -21.88
CA ASN A 476 -8.29 -6.46 -21.67
C ASN A 476 -8.58 -5.10 -22.32
N ALA A 477 -9.47 -5.05 -23.30
CA ALA A 477 -9.92 -3.81 -23.94
C ALA A 477 -10.82 -2.97 -23.00
N VAL A 478 -11.50 -3.61 -22.04
CA VAL A 478 -12.32 -2.91 -21.04
C VAL A 478 -11.40 -2.20 -20.04
N LEU A 479 -11.51 -0.87 -20.00
CA LEU A 479 -10.68 0.01 -19.17
C LEU A 479 -9.19 -0.34 -19.32
N LYS A 480 -8.70 -0.31 -20.56
CA LYS A 480 -7.31 -0.62 -20.90
C LYS A 480 -6.32 0.08 -19.94
N ALA A 481 -5.49 -0.71 -19.25
CA ALA A 481 -4.64 -0.27 -18.16
C ALA A 481 -3.24 -0.89 -18.26
N ASP A 482 -2.42 -0.39 -19.19
CA ASP A 482 -1.06 -0.92 -19.45
C ASP A 482 -0.09 -0.70 -18.28
N TRP A 483 -0.44 0.19 -17.33
CA TRP A 483 0.26 0.42 -16.07
C TRP A 483 -0.05 -0.63 -14.99
N LEU A 484 -1.18 -1.34 -15.07
CA LEU A 484 -1.65 -2.25 -14.01
C LEU A 484 -0.61 -3.33 -13.66
N PRO A 485 0.04 -4.03 -14.62
CA PRO A 485 1.08 -5.00 -14.32
C PRO A 485 2.34 -4.42 -13.65
N LYS A 486 2.53 -3.10 -13.71
CA LYS A 486 3.73 -2.44 -13.18
C LYS A 486 3.59 -2.02 -11.71
N LEU A 487 2.36 -1.94 -11.19
CA LEU A 487 2.08 -1.43 -9.84
C LEU A 487 2.70 -2.23 -8.69
N VAL A 488 3.06 -3.50 -8.92
CA VAL A 488 3.72 -4.33 -7.91
C VAL A 488 5.18 -3.94 -7.69
N TYR A 489 5.82 -3.30 -8.67
CA TYR A 489 7.27 -3.08 -8.64
C TYR A 489 7.78 -2.14 -7.55
N PRO A 490 7.11 -1.03 -7.18
CA PRO A 490 7.51 -0.25 -6.01
C PRO A 490 7.60 -1.10 -4.75
N PHE A 491 6.68 -2.06 -4.57
CA PHE A 491 6.67 -2.95 -3.41
C PHE A 491 7.76 -4.01 -3.49
N ILE A 492 8.07 -4.56 -4.68
CA ILE A 492 9.20 -5.48 -4.85
C ILE A 492 10.51 -4.81 -4.43
N TYR A 493 10.75 -3.58 -4.89
CA TYR A 493 11.97 -2.83 -4.61
C TYR A 493 11.99 -2.20 -3.20
N GLY A 494 10.84 -1.83 -2.64
CA GLY A 494 10.71 -1.16 -1.35
C GLY A 494 10.50 -2.10 -0.16
N LEU A 495 10.39 -3.42 -0.37
CA LEU A 495 10.18 -4.38 0.72
C LEU A 495 11.37 -4.41 1.68
N ARG A 496 11.08 -4.22 2.98
CA ARG A 496 12.04 -4.34 4.08
C ARG A 496 12.12 -5.78 4.59
N ASN A 497 13.16 -6.06 5.37
CA ASN A 497 13.43 -7.38 5.95
C ASN A 497 12.33 -7.90 6.90
N ASP A 498 11.48 -7.01 7.40
CA ASP A 498 10.38 -7.32 8.33
C ASP A 498 9.01 -7.40 7.64
N GLY A 499 8.98 -7.37 6.31
CA GLY A 499 7.75 -7.39 5.52
C GLY A 499 7.06 -6.02 5.41
N SER A 500 7.60 -4.96 6.02
CA SER A 500 7.06 -3.59 5.93
C SER A 500 7.64 -2.82 4.73
N PHE A 501 7.21 -1.56 4.59
CA PHE A 501 7.65 -0.63 3.54
C PHE A 501 7.99 0.74 4.17
N PRO A 502 8.82 1.57 3.51
CA PRO A 502 9.04 2.96 3.91
C PRO A 502 7.74 3.75 4.12
N ALA A 503 7.69 4.54 5.19
CA ALA A 503 6.52 5.32 5.61
C ALA A 503 6.31 6.57 4.75
N ARG A 504 6.09 6.40 3.44
CA ARG A 504 5.87 7.50 2.48
C ARG A 504 4.41 7.95 2.44
N GLY A 505 4.19 9.26 2.53
CA GLY A 505 2.84 9.82 2.64
C GLY A 505 2.17 9.40 3.93
N ASP A 506 0.84 9.49 4.00
CA ASP A 506 0.13 8.96 5.15
C ASP A 506 0.25 7.43 5.19
N ALA A 507 0.83 6.88 6.25
CA ALA A 507 1.14 5.47 6.36
C ALA A 507 0.44 4.86 7.58
N PHE A 508 -0.63 4.10 7.31
CA PHE A 508 -1.17 3.17 8.30
C PHE A 508 -0.33 1.89 8.34
N LYS A 509 -0.55 1.04 9.35
CA LYS A 509 0.11 -0.28 9.41
C LYS A 509 -0.15 -1.06 8.12
N TYR A 510 0.89 -1.22 7.31
CA TYR A 510 0.82 -1.90 6.01
C TYR A 510 2.07 -2.76 5.82
N ASN A 511 1.87 -4.00 5.36
CA ASN A 511 2.93 -4.98 5.15
C ASN A 511 2.63 -5.87 3.93
N ALA A 512 3.59 -6.73 3.57
CA ALA A 512 3.51 -7.59 2.40
C ALA A 512 2.33 -8.57 2.41
N GLY A 513 1.78 -8.92 3.57
CA GLY A 513 0.67 -9.87 3.70
C GLY A 513 -0.71 -9.33 3.32
N TYR A 514 -0.84 -8.02 3.05
CA TYR A 514 -2.12 -7.38 2.76
C TYR A 514 -2.74 -7.87 1.44
N PRO A 515 -4.06 -8.18 1.39
CA PRO A 515 -4.74 -8.64 0.17
C PRO A 515 -4.67 -7.65 -1.00
N SER A 516 -4.61 -6.35 -0.70
CA SER A 516 -4.47 -5.33 -1.74
C SER A 516 -3.15 -5.46 -2.51
N LEU A 517 -2.06 -5.88 -1.86
CA LEU A 517 -0.79 -6.15 -2.54
C LEU A 517 -0.85 -7.43 -3.38
N ALA A 518 -1.53 -8.46 -2.85
CA ALA A 518 -1.79 -9.69 -3.60
C ALA A 518 -2.53 -9.41 -4.91
N ALA A 519 -3.56 -8.55 -4.87
CA ALA A 519 -4.28 -8.13 -6.07
C ALA A 519 -3.36 -7.48 -7.12
N LEU A 520 -2.39 -6.65 -6.70
CA LEU A 520 -1.41 -6.04 -7.63
C LEU A 520 -0.47 -7.11 -8.24
N ALA A 521 0.09 -7.98 -7.41
CA ALA A 521 1.01 -9.03 -7.86
C ALA A 521 0.32 -10.05 -8.79
N LEU A 522 -0.91 -10.46 -8.45
CA LEU A 522 -1.68 -11.39 -9.27
C LEU A 522 -2.20 -10.74 -10.56
N SER A 523 -2.52 -9.44 -10.54
CA SER A 523 -2.83 -8.70 -11.77
C SER A 523 -1.61 -8.64 -12.71
N ALA A 524 -0.41 -8.43 -12.17
CA ALA A 524 0.82 -8.45 -12.94
C ALA A 524 1.12 -9.85 -13.50
N ALA A 525 0.94 -10.90 -12.71
CA ALA A 525 1.11 -12.27 -13.16
C ALA A 525 0.08 -12.65 -14.25
N LEU A 526 -1.19 -12.25 -14.09
CA LEU A 526 -2.26 -12.59 -15.01
C LEU A 526 -2.18 -11.83 -16.34
N TYR A 527 -1.95 -10.51 -16.30
CA TYR A 527 -2.01 -9.65 -17.48
C TYR A 527 -0.65 -9.27 -18.05
N GLY A 528 0.40 -9.29 -17.24
CA GLY A 528 1.78 -9.08 -17.67
C GLY A 528 2.53 -10.35 -18.01
N ASN A 529 1.96 -11.54 -17.72
CA ASN A 529 2.68 -12.81 -17.70
C ASN A 529 3.99 -12.70 -16.91
N ASP A 530 3.96 -12.01 -15.77
CA ASP A 530 5.15 -11.64 -15.02
C ASP A 530 5.53 -12.73 -14.00
N PRO A 531 6.59 -13.53 -14.26
CA PRO A 531 7.01 -14.59 -13.36
C PRO A 531 7.66 -14.06 -12.08
N VAL A 532 8.19 -12.82 -12.08
CA VAL A 532 8.76 -12.17 -10.90
C VAL A 532 7.65 -11.76 -9.95
N ALA A 533 6.54 -11.21 -10.47
CA ALA A 533 5.38 -10.86 -9.67
C ALA A 533 4.74 -12.10 -9.01
N MET A 534 4.63 -13.21 -9.75
CA MET A 534 4.15 -14.47 -9.19
C MET A 534 5.10 -15.03 -8.11
N ALA A 535 6.42 -14.95 -8.35
CA ALA A 535 7.41 -15.34 -7.33
C ALA A 535 7.32 -14.45 -6.08
N PHE A 536 7.12 -13.14 -6.24
CA PHE A 536 6.91 -12.22 -5.13
C PHE A 536 5.65 -12.55 -4.33
N TYR A 537 4.53 -12.86 -5.01
CA TYR A 537 3.31 -13.31 -4.36
C TYR A 537 3.54 -14.59 -3.52
N LYS A 538 4.19 -15.60 -4.09
CA LYS A 538 4.45 -16.87 -3.40
C LYS A 538 5.47 -16.77 -2.28
N ARG A 539 6.56 -16.03 -2.47
CA ARG A 539 7.73 -16.01 -1.58
C ARG A 539 7.69 -14.88 -0.54
N GLN A 540 6.95 -13.80 -0.80
CA GLN A 540 6.91 -12.62 0.09
C GLN A 540 5.50 -12.34 0.61
N ILE A 541 4.47 -12.38 -0.23
CA ILE A 541 3.09 -12.02 0.20
C ILE A 541 2.47 -13.12 1.06
N LEU A 542 2.37 -14.35 0.55
CA LEU A 542 1.73 -15.45 1.27
C LEU A 542 2.39 -15.74 2.64
N PRO A 543 3.73 -15.79 2.77
CA PRO A 543 4.36 -16.06 4.07
C PRO A 543 4.18 -14.95 5.11
N ASN A 544 3.97 -13.69 4.67
CA ASN A 544 3.71 -12.56 5.56
C ASN A 544 2.23 -12.39 5.91
N ARG A 545 1.33 -13.22 5.37
CA ARG A 545 -0.10 -13.18 5.68
C ARG A 545 -0.38 -13.72 7.08
N GLN A 546 -1.17 -12.99 7.85
CA GLN A 546 -1.64 -13.47 9.15
C GLN A 546 -2.55 -14.70 8.96
N ARG A 547 -2.27 -15.78 9.69
CA ARG A 547 -3.00 -17.04 9.56
C ARG A 547 -4.49 -16.91 9.88
N SER A 548 -4.86 -16.08 10.86
CA SER A 548 -6.26 -15.79 11.23
C SER A 548 -7.04 -15.02 10.16
N GLU A 549 -6.34 -14.42 9.20
CA GLU A 549 -6.90 -13.57 8.15
C GLU A 549 -6.70 -14.21 6.76
N ALA A 550 -6.65 -15.55 6.68
CA ALA A 550 -6.30 -16.24 5.42
C ALA A 550 -7.42 -16.26 4.36
N TYR A 551 -8.69 -15.99 4.71
CA TYR A 551 -9.82 -16.07 3.76
C TYR A 551 -9.73 -15.20 2.48
N PRO A 552 -9.02 -14.05 2.44
CA PRO A 552 -8.80 -13.30 1.21
C PRO A 552 -8.12 -14.11 0.10
N LEU A 553 -7.40 -15.19 0.43
CA LEU A 553 -6.83 -16.12 -0.56
C LEU A 553 -7.92 -16.71 -1.48
N LEU A 554 -9.13 -16.96 -0.98
CA LEU A 554 -10.23 -17.45 -1.81
C LEU A 554 -10.65 -16.40 -2.85
N TRP A 555 -10.73 -15.13 -2.43
CA TRP A 555 -11.02 -14.01 -3.32
C TRP A 555 -9.91 -13.80 -4.35
N GLU A 556 -8.66 -13.97 -3.95
CA GLU A 556 -7.50 -13.91 -4.86
C GLU A 556 -7.59 -14.98 -5.96
N ARG A 557 -7.83 -16.25 -5.58
CA ARG A 557 -8.03 -17.36 -6.53
C ARG A 557 -9.24 -17.14 -7.44
N LEU A 558 -10.29 -16.53 -6.91
CA LEU A 558 -11.54 -16.30 -7.62
C LEU A 558 -11.41 -15.17 -8.65
N ILE A 559 -10.89 -14.02 -8.22
CA ILE A 559 -10.81 -12.81 -9.04
C ILE A 559 -9.63 -12.88 -10.02
N TYR A 560 -8.49 -13.44 -9.59
CA TYR A 560 -7.24 -13.46 -10.34
C TYR A 560 -6.72 -14.90 -10.56
N PRO A 561 -7.23 -15.64 -11.56
CA PRO A 561 -6.79 -17.00 -11.85
C PRO A 561 -5.44 -17.05 -12.58
N ALA A 562 -4.43 -16.38 -12.03
CA ALA A 562 -3.06 -16.40 -12.57
C ALA A 562 -2.46 -17.81 -12.47
N LYS A 563 -1.73 -18.23 -13.50
CA LYS A 563 -0.99 -19.51 -13.51
C LYS A 563 0.19 -19.43 -12.54
N GLU A 564 0.46 -20.51 -11.82
CA GLU A 564 1.52 -20.57 -10.81
C GLU A 564 2.83 -21.17 -11.31
N GLU A 565 2.97 -21.37 -12.62
CA GLU A 565 4.13 -22.01 -13.25
C GLU A 565 5.26 -21.01 -13.54
N GLY A 566 6.51 -21.51 -13.54
CA GLY A 566 7.66 -20.72 -14.00
C GLY A 566 8.01 -19.52 -13.11
N LEU A 567 8.13 -19.73 -11.79
CA LEU A 567 8.49 -18.68 -10.84
C LEU A 567 9.83 -18.02 -11.21
N GLY A 568 9.79 -16.70 -11.43
CA GLY A 568 10.97 -15.91 -11.78
C GLY A 568 11.94 -15.77 -10.61
N GLU A 569 13.16 -15.38 -10.93
CA GLU A 569 14.06 -14.79 -9.96
C GLU A 569 13.62 -13.35 -9.63
N HIS A 570 14.46 -12.61 -8.93
CA HIS A 570 14.27 -11.19 -8.70
C HIS A 570 14.56 -10.38 -9.98
N PRO A 571 14.16 -9.10 -10.06
CA PRO A 571 14.59 -8.21 -11.14
C PRO A 571 16.13 -8.15 -11.29
N ALA A 572 16.62 -7.89 -12.50
CA ALA A 572 18.07 -7.86 -12.75
C ALA A 572 18.78 -6.65 -12.12
N SER A 573 18.13 -5.48 -12.15
CA SER A 573 18.67 -4.26 -11.54
C SER A 573 18.40 -4.24 -10.04
N LEU A 574 19.28 -3.61 -9.28
CA LEU A 574 19.15 -3.45 -7.82
C LEU A 574 18.62 -2.07 -7.42
N SER A 575 18.30 -1.22 -8.39
CA SER A 575 17.58 0.03 -8.13
C SER A 575 16.51 0.27 -9.18
N ARG A 576 15.53 1.11 -8.86
CA ARG A 576 14.52 1.50 -9.83
C ARG A 576 14.01 2.89 -9.54
N HIS A 577 13.80 3.64 -10.62
CA HIS A 577 13.16 4.95 -10.60
C HIS A 577 11.72 4.83 -11.12
N PHE A 578 10.80 5.39 -10.36
CA PHE A 578 9.40 5.60 -10.72
C PHE A 578 9.18 7.10 -10.95
N ALA A 579 9.19 7.51 -12.22
CA ALA A 579 9.38 8.86 -12.70
C ALA A 579 8.40 9.88 -12.14
N THR A 580 7.10 9.70 -12.41
CA THR A 580 6.08 10.67 -11.98
C THR A 580 5.92 10.70 -10.46
N ALA A 581 6.01 9.54 -9.82
CA ALA A 581 6.01 9.41 -8.37
C ALA A 581 7.29 9.97 -7.72
N GLY A 582 8.35 10.16 -8.51
CA GLY A 582 9.66 10.62 -8.07
C GLY A 582 10.35 9.71 -7.09
N LEU A 583 10.00 8.42 -7.07
CA LEU A 583 10.52 7.45 -6.11
C LEU A 583 11.71 6.70 -6.71
N VAL A 584 12.82 6.64 -6.00
CA VAL A 584 13.99 5.83 -6.35
C VAL A 584 14.31 4.90 -5.19
N ASN A 585 14.16 3.59 -5.41
CA ASN A 585 14.61 2.57 -4.46
C ASN A 585 15.98 2.06 -4.89
N MET A 586 16.93 2.01 -3.96
CA MET A 586 18.30 1.52 -4.20
C MET A 586 18.64 0.45 -3.17
N ARG A 587 19.07 -0.73 -3.65
CA ARG A 587 19.44 -1.88 -2.83
C ARG A 587 20.84 -2.37 -3.15
N ASP A 588 21.46 -3.08 -2.22
CA ASP A 588 22.75 -3.78 -2.41
C ASP A 588 22.57 -5.26 -2.81
N SER A 589 21.45 -5.89 -2.46
CA SER A 589 21.11 -7.26 -2.87
C SER A 589 19.60 -7.50 -2.88
N TRP A 590 19.19 -8.65 -3.42
CA TRP A 590 17.80 -9.14 -3.34
C TRP A 590 17.52 -10.03 -2.12
N ASP A 591 18.53 -10.34 -1.31
CA ASP A 591 18.34 -10.99 -0.01
C ASP A 591 17.70 -10.00 0.96
N TYR A 592 16.36 -9.95 0.99
CA TYR A 592 15.60 -9.03 1.83
C TYR A 592 16.05 -9.03 3.30
N ALA A 593 16.48 -10.16 3.85
CA ALA A 593 16.89 -10.27 5.25
C ALA A 593 18.21 -9.53 5.55
N ASN A 594 19.10 -9.41 4.57
CA ASN A 594 20.42 -8.81 4.71
C ASN A 594 20.67 -7.62 3.76
N ALA A 595 19.66 -7.16 3.03
CA ALA A 595 19.79 -6.04 2.12
C ALA A 595 19.69 -4.70 2.84
N THR A 596 20.54 -3.77 2.41
CA THR A 596 20.37 -2.34 2.64
C THR A 596 19.36 -1.81 1.63
N LEU A 597 18.40 -1.01 2.09
CA LEU A 597 17.44 -0.32 1.24
C LEU A 597 17.52 1.18 1.54
N LEU A 598 17.91 1.97 0.53
CA LEU A 598 17.70 3.41 0.50
C LEU A 598 16.46 3.71 -0.36
N ASP A 599 15.54 4.49 0.19
CA ASP A 599 14.36 4.99 -0.49
C ASP A 599 14.49 6.52 -0.62
N PHE A 600 14.57 7.05 -1.84
CA PHE A 600 14.72 8.48 -2.13
C PHE A 600 13.51 9.01 -2.91
N LYS A 601 12.98 10.16 -2.51
CA LYS A 601 11.77 10.74 -3.12
C LYS A 601 12.00 12.19 -3.56
N SER A 602 11.64 12.48 -4.80
CA SER A 602 11.50 13.82 -5.38
C SER A 602 10.44 13.76 -6.48
N SER A 603 9.16 13.84 -6.08
CA SER A 603 7.98 13.77 -6.94
C SER A 603 7.99 14.85 -8.02
N SER A 604 7.50 14.53 -9.22
CA SER A 604 7.37 15.52 -10.28
C SER A 604 6.29 16.57 -10.01
N PHE A 605 5.40 16.37 -9.04
CA PHE A 605 4.32 17.30 -8.69
C PHE A 605 3.90 17.18 -7.21
N ILE A 606 3.00 18.07 -6.76
CA ILE A 606 2.36 18.02 -5.42
C ILE A 606 0.83 18.13 -5.51
N SER A 607 0.10 17.45 -4.61
CA SER A 607 -1.37 17.35 -4.69
C SER A 607 -2.15 17.56 -3.38
N GLN A 608 -1.47 17.72 -2.24
CA GLN A 608 -2.08 17.60 -0.90
C GLN A 608 -2.71 16.20 -0.68
N ASN A 609 -3.77 16.11 0.13
CA ASN A 609 -4.33 14.86 0.65
C ASN A 609 -3.21 14.05 1.35
N HIS A 610 -3.12 12.73 1.19
CA HIS A 610 -2.04 11.89 1.77
C HIS A 610 -0.63 12.14 1.18
N HIS A 611 -0.42 13.18 0.35
CA HIS A 611 0.88 13.52 -0.26
C HIS A 611 1.58 14.56 0.62
N HIS A 612 2.73 14.18 1.17
CA HIS A 612 3.50 15.02 2.08
C HIS A 612 4.37 16.06 1.35
N LEU A 613 4.80 17.07 2.11
CA LEU A 613 5.76 18.10 1.71
C LEU A 613 7.20 17.60 1.93
N ASP A 614 7.52 16.49 1.25
CA ASP A 614 8.69 15.63 1.48
C ASP A 614 9.66 15.57 0.29
N GLN A 615 9.68 16.59 -0.57
CA GLN A 615 10.54 16.59 -1.76
C GLN A 615 12.04 16.51 -1.38
N ASN A 616 12.80 15.79 -2.21
CA ASN A 616 14.20 15.43 -1.99
C ASN A 616 14.47 14.69 -0.66
N SER A 617 13.50 14.06 -0.02
CA SER A 617 13.72 13.29 1.21
C SER A 617 14.17 11.85 0.96
N PHE A 618 14.88 11.24 1.91
CA PHE A 618 15.26 9.83 1.83
C PHE A 618 15.04 9.08 3.16
N SER A 619 14.94 7.76 3.12
CA SER A 619 15.01 6.89 4.30
C SER A 619 15.99 5.74 4.06
N LEU A 620 16.50 5.15 5.14
CA LEU A 620 17.51 4.10 5.09
C LEU A 620 17.14 2.96 6.05
N ASN A 621 17.06 1.75 5.51
CA ASN A 621 16.80 0.52 6.26
C ASN A 621 17.92 -0.50 6.06
N PHE A 622 18.41 -1.08 7.15
CA PHE A 622 19.26 -2.26 7.12
C PHE A 622 19.03 -3.04 8.42
N LYS A 623 18.46 -4.25 8.33
CA LYS A 623 18.04 -5.06 9.50
C LYS A 623 17.17 -4.33 10.53
N GLY A 624 16.44 -3.31 10.06
CA GLY A 624 15.66 -2.36 10.83
C GLY A 624 15.78 -0.95 10.22
N PRO A 625 14.77 -0.08 10.41
CA PRO A 625 14.82 1.27 9.89
C PRO A 625 15.81 2.12 10.73
N LEU A 626 16.73 2.82 10.07
CA LEU A 626 17.80 3.58 10.70
C LEU A 626 17.58 5.09 10.57
N LEU A 627 17.41 5.55 9.33
CA LEU A 627 16.99 6.91 8.99
C LEU A 627 15.58 6.89 8.44
N LEU A 628 14.74 7.81 8.91
CA LEU A 628 13.30 7.66 8.84
C LEU A 628 12.61 8.73 8.00
N ASP A 629 11.38 8.41 7.63
CA ASP A 629 10.34 9.36 7.31
C ASP A 629 9.42 9.41 8.55
N ALA A 630 9.54 10.45 9.38
CA ALA A 630 9.15 10.42 10.79
C ALA A 630 7.72 10.92 11.06
N GLY A 631 7.26 10.72 12.30
CA GLY A 631 5.89 11.01 12.71
C GLY A 631 4.94 9.85 12.44
N LEU A 632 3.67 10.02 12.78
CA LEU A 632 2.66 8.96 12.70
C LEU A 632 1.38 9.47 12.06
N TYR A 633 0.79 8.65 11.19
CA TYR A 633 -0.56 8.92 10.72
C TYR A 633 -1.58 8.60 11.83
N ASP A 634 -1.93 9.61 12.62
CA ASP A 634 -2.83 9.47 13.77
C ASP A 634 -4.29 9.68 13.41
N ASP A 635 -4.58 10.78 12.73
CA ASP A 635 -5.86 11.07 12.08
C ASP A 635 -5.69 12.14 10.99
N TYR A 636 -6.50 12.06 9.94
CA TYR A 636 -6.52 13.09 8.90
C TYR A 636 -6.97 14.43 9.51
N ASN A 637 -6.34 15.54 9.12
CA ASN A 637 -6.58 16.88 9.67
C ASN A 637 -6.27 17.05 11.18
N SER A 638 -5.58 16.11 11.84
CA SER A 638 -5.14 16.30 13.23
C SER A 638 -4.12 17.44 13.34
N ARG A 639 -3.85 17.91 14.57
CA ARG A 639 -2.79 18.90 14.81
C ARG A 639 -1.41 18.36 14.47
N HIS A 640 -1.16 17.08 14.76
CA HIS A 640 0.09 16.41 14.39
C HIS A 640 0.24 16.34 12.87
N TRP A 641 -0.83 15.94 12.18
CA TRP A 641 -0.89 15.85 10.72
C TRP A 641 -0.53 17.18 10.03
N TRP A 642 -1.17 18.28 10.43
CA TRP A 642 -0.97 19.60 9.82
C TRP A 642 0.36 20.29 10.17
N ASN A 643 0.90 20.06 11.36
CA ASN A 643 2.03 20.85 11.88
C ASN A 643 3.36 20.10 11.93
N TYR A 644 3.35 18.77 11.80
CA TYR A 644 4.57 17.96 11.82
C TYR A 644 4.57 16.89 10.73
N TYR A 645 3.66 15.92 10.78
CA TYR A 645 3.76 14.68 10.01
C TYR A 645 3.80 14.88 8.49
N THR A 646 2.97 15.78 7.95
CA THR A 646 2.95 16.08 6.50
C THR A 646 3.96 17.14 6.06
N ARG A 647 4.75 17.67 7.01
CA ARG A 647 5.59 18.86 6.85
C ARG A 647 7.06 18.47 6.70
N THR A 648 7.83 19.29 5.99
CA THR A 648 9.24 18.99 5.66
C THR A 648 10.11 18.66 6.86
N ILE A 649 9.83 19.24 8.03
CA ILE A 649 10.54 18.94 9.27
C ILE A 649 10.48 17.47 9.70
N ALA A 650 9.46 16.71 9.31
CA ALA A 650 9.33 15.29 9.61
C ALA A 650 10.17 14.39 8.67
N HIS A 651 10.84 14.95 7.67
CA HIS A 651 11.52 14.19 6.61
C HIS A 651 13.02 14.52 6.56
N ASN A 652 13.85 13.58 6.07
CA ASN A 652 15.27 13.80 5.82
C ASN A 652 15.49 14.71 4.62
N SER A 653 15.13 15.98 4.74
CA SER A 653 15.14 16.99 3.67
C SER A 653 15.84 18.27 4.15
N MET A 654 15.47 19.44 3.60
CA MET A 654 16.11 20.72 3.87
C MET A 654 15.08 21.75 4.39
N LEU A 655 15.45 22.52 5.40
CA LEU A 655 14.69 23.68 5.87
C LEU A 655 15.42 24.97 5.53
N VAL A 656 14.66 25.97 5.06
CA VAL A 656 15.12 27.36 4.90
C VAL A 656 14.07 28.24 5.57
N PHE A 657 14.39 28.73 6.76
CA PHE A 657 13.44 29.46 7.58
C PHE A 657 13.33 30.91 7.16
N HIS A 658 12.11 31.34 6.84
CA HIS A 658 11.78 32.73 6.55
C HIS A 658 10.70 33.21 7.53
N GLU A 659 11.00 34.25 8.31
CA GLU A 659 10.13 34.76 9.39
C GLU A 659 8.81 35.40 8.91
N GLY A 660 8.74 35.76 7.63
CA GLY A 660 7.53 36.29 7.01
C GLY A 660 6.55 35.21 6.52
N GLU A 661 6.96 33.93 6.51
CA GLU A 661 6.15 32.86 5.92
C GLU A 661 5.04 32.40 6.88
N ASN A 662 3.81 32.32 6.35
CA ASN A 662 2.63 31.84 7.05
C ASN A 662 2.03 30.64 6.31
N PHE A 663 1.61 29.65 7.09
CA PHE A 663 0.97 28.43 6.61
C PHE A 663 -0.41 28.32 7.20
N TYR A 664 -1.39 27.86 6.41
CA TYR A 664 -2.78 27.74 6.85
C TYR A 664 -3.31 26.35 6.49
N SER A 665 -4.16 25.80 7.36
CA SER A 665 -4.99 24.65 7.02
C SER A 665 -6.12 25.05 6.06
N ASP A 666 -6.84 24.06 5.54
CA ASP A 666 -8.01 24.27 4.67
C ASP A 666 -9.14 25.05 5.34
N THR A 667 -9.14 25.15 6.67
CA THR A 667 -10.12 25.92 7.47
C THR A 667 -9.60 27.31 7.87
N GLY A 668 -8.43 27.73 7.39
CA GLY A 668 -7.83 29.02 7.69
C GLY A 668 -7.11 29.10 9.03
N VAL A 669 -6.93 27.99 9.75
CA VAL A 669 -6.14 27.96 11.00
C VAL A 669 -4.66 28.10 10.68
N LEU A 670 -3.97 29.03 11.36
CA LEU A 670 -2.52 29.22 11.27
C LEU A 670 -1.77 27.98 11.76
N LEU A 671 -0.81 27.52 10.96
CA LEU A 671 0.03 26.35 11.21
C LEU A 671 1.47 26.75 11.56
N SER A 672 2.26 25.78 12.01
CA SER A 672 3.70 25.95 12.23
C SER A 672 4.44 26.39 10.97
N ASN A 673 5.39 27.30 11.14
CA ASN A 673 6.41 27.62 10.16
C ASN A 673 7.64 26.78 10.46
N ASP A 674 7.70 25.60 9.85
CA ASP A 674 8.83 24.69 10.00
C ASP A 674 10.07 25.15 9.21
N GLY A 675 9.92 26.12 8.29
CA GLY A 675 10.92 26.51 7.30
C GLY A 675 10.92 25.60 6.06
N GLY A 676 9.92 24.72 5.95
CA GLY A 676 9.83 23.67 4.94
C GLY A 676 9.23 24.11 3.61
N GLN A 677 8.82 23.11 2.84
CA GLN A 677 8.14 23.25 1.56
C GLN A 677 6.70 23.73 1.75
N SER A 678 6.04 24.14 0.66
CA SER A 678 4.69 24.71 0.70
C SER A 678 3.89 24.38 -0.57
N LEU A 679 2.57 24.25 -0.41
CA LEU A 679 1.65 24.32 -1.55
C LEU A 679 1.64 25.73 -2.17
N GLY A 680 1.91 26.78 -1.40
CA GLY A 680 1.84 28.16 -1.88
C GLY A 680 0.44 28.52 -2.37
N ALA A 681 0.35 29.17 -3.54
CA ALA A 681 -0.92 29.53 -4.17
C ALA A 681 -1.59 28.37 -4.96
N ARG A 682 -1.02 27.15 -4.90
CA ARG A 682 -1.55 25.98 -5.61
C ARG A 682 -2.85 25.50 -4.96
N HIS A 683 -3.80 25.10 -5.78
CA HIS A 683 -5.07 24.57 -5.28
C HIS A 683 -4.89 23.17 -4.70
N PRO A 684 -5.51 22.84 -3.56
CA PRO A 684 -5.58 21.45 -3.12
C PRO A 684 -6.36 20.61 -4.14
N TYR A 685 -6.06 19.31 -4.24
CA TYR A 685 -6.69 18.38 -5.19
C TYR A 685 -6.58 18.86 -6.66
N PRO A 686 -5.37 18.91 -7.24
CA PRO A 686 -5.18 19.33 -8.63
C PRO A 686 -5.88 18.39 -9.61
N THR A 687 -6.31 18.92 -10.75
CA THR A 687 -6.70 18.08 -11.88
C THR A 687 -5.49 17.66 -12.69
N MET A 688 -5.71 16.68 -13.57
CA MET A 688 -4.70 16.18 -14.48
C MET A 688 -4.06 17.26 -15.37
N GLU A 689 -4.82 18.29 -15.73
CA GLU A 689 -4.36 19.41 -16.55
C GLU A 689 -3.45 20.41 -15.80
N GLU A 690 -3.42 20.33 -14.47
CA GLU A 690 -2.64 21.21 -13.59
C GLU A 690 -1.27 20.64 -13.22
N LEU A 691 -1.01 19.36 -13.51
CA LEU A 691 0.21 18.63 -13.10
C LEU A 691 1.43 18.74 -14.03
N PRO A 692 1.30 18.66 -15.37
CA PRO A 692 2.45 18.55 -16.25
C PRO A 692 3.29 19.83 -16.27
N ALA A 693 4.58 19.73 -16.62
CA ALA A 693 5.40 20.91 -16.83
C ALA A 693 4.81 21.82 -17.94
N PRO A 694 4.87 23.16 -17.82
CA PRO A 694 5.38 23.97 -16.70
C PRO A 694 4.27 24.45 -15.74
N LYS A 695 3.18 23.69 -15.55
CA LYS A 695 2.02 24.10 -14.74
C LYS A 695 2.39 24.27 -13.26
N PRO A 696 1.56 25.00 -12.47
CA PRO A 696 1.91 25.37 -11.10
C PRO A 696 2.26 24.19 -10.20
N HIS A 697 1.62 23.03 -10.35
CA HIS A 697 1.87 21.86 -9.50
C HIS A 697 3.15 21.09 -9.84
N TRP A 698 3.75 21.33 -10.99
CA TRP A 698 4.99 20.68 -11.39
C TRP A 698 6.18 21.16 -10.55
N LEU A 699 6.95 20.22 -9.99
CA LEU A 699 8.03 20.45 -9.03
C LEU A 699 9.43 20.08 -9.54
N HIS A 700 9.60 19.81 -10.83
CA HIS A 700 10.77 19.13 -11.43
C HIS A 700 10.82 17.64 -11.08
N GLY A 701 11.14 17.31 -9.83
CA GLY A 701 11.33 15.94 -9.34
C GLY A 701 12.72 15.37 -9.64
N ILE A 702 12.82 14.08 -9.93
CA ILE A 702 14.08 13.42 -10.31
C ILE A 702 14.52 13.87 -11.71
N THR A 703 15.71 14.45 -11.80
CA THR A 703 16.29 15.05 -13.03
C THR A 703 17.39 14.20 -13.67
N ALA A 704 17.93 13.23 -12.92
CA ALA A 704 18.88 12.22 -13.41
C ALA A 704 18.76 10.96 -12.55
N TYR A 705 18.85 9.78 -13.17
CA TYR A 705 18.86 8.49 -12.49
C TYR A 705 19.65 7.45 -13.29
N GLU A 706 20.52 6.71 -12.62
CA GLU A 706 21.33 5.66 -13.23
C GLU A 706 21.59 4.49 -12.29
N ASP A 707 21.54 3.27 -12.80
CA ASP A 707 22.04 2.06 -12.12
C ASP A 707 23.24 1.51 -12.90
N GLY A 708 24.45 1.71 -12.37
CA GLY A 708 25.71 1.30 -13.00
C GLY A 708 26.21 -0.08 -12.55
N GLY A 709 25.34 -0.88 -11.91
CA GLY A 709 25.72 -2.18 -11.33
C GLY A 709 26.47 -2.02 -10.01
N SER A 710 27.68 -1.47 -10.01
CA SER A 710 28.47 -1.20 -8.79
C SER A 710 28.00 0.05 -8.02
N TYR A 711 27.12 0.86 -8.62
CA TYR A 711 26.52 2.02 -7.96
C TYR A 711 25.10 2.28 -8.46
N SER A 712 24.36 3.09 -7.71
CA SER A 712 23.20 3.84 -8.21
C SER A 712 23.38 5.33 -7.96
N TYR A 713 22.94 6.14 -8.92
CA TYR A 713 22.95 7.58 -8.86
C TYR A 713 21.53 8.12 -9.04
N ALA A 714 21.14 9.10 -8.23
CA ALA A 714 19.93 9.89 -8.47
C ALA A 714 20.17 11.35 -8.14
N LYS A 715 19.60 12.26 -8.94
CA LYS A 715 19.56 13.70 -8.68
C LYS A 715 18.13 14.20 -8.66
N GLY A 716 17.68 14.73 -7.53
CA GLY A 716 16.38 15.39 -7.38
C GLY A 716 16.50 16.91 -7.36
N ASN A 717 15.52 17.59 -7.94
CA ASN A 717 15.36 19.04 -7.90
C ASN A 717 14.04 19.37 -7.18
N ALA A 718 14.13 19.96 -6.00
CA ALA A 718 12.99 20.33 -5.17
C ALA A 718 12.81 21.85 -5.08
N SER A 719 13.45 22.63 -5.95
CA SER A 719 13.47 24.10 -5.92
C SER A 719 12.05 24.70 -5.87
N ARG A 720 11.15 24.18 -6.70
CA ARG A 720 9.74 24.64 -6.80
C ARG A 720 8.85 24.19 -5.65
N ALA A 721 9.34 23.32 -4.76
CA ALA A 721 8.62 22.91 -3.57
C ALA A 721 8.63 24.01 -2.49
N TYR A 722 9.52 25.00 -2.59
CA TYR A 722 9.63 26.13 -1.67
C TYR A 722 9.06 27.41 -2.30
N SER A 723 8.67 28.36 -1.45
CA SER A 723 8.29 29.70 -1.91
C SER A 723 9.43 30.36 -2.69
N ALA A 724 9.08 31.03 -3.80
CA ALA A 724 10.02 31.82 -4.61
C ALA A 724 10.65 32.99 -3.82
N GLU A 725 10.05 33.41 -2.70
CA GLU A 725 10.62 34.44 -1.83
C GLU A 725 11.88 33.97 -1.08
N LYS A 726 12.00 32.66 -0.82
CA LYS A 726 13.10 32.11 -0.01
C LYS A 726 14.06 31.20 -0.75
N MET A 727 13.70 30.74 -1.94
CA MET A 727 14.49 29.75 -2.69
C MET A 727 14.45 30.05 -4.19
N ASP A 728 15.60 29.94 -4.86
CA ASP A 728 15.66 29.92 -6.32
C ASP A 728 14.79 28.78 -6.87
N GLN A 729 14.11 28.99 -7.99
CA GLN A 729 13.08 28.05 -8.49
C GLN A 729 13.62 27.00 -9.47
N GLU A 730 14.88 27.11 -9.88
CA GLU A 730 15.51 26.20 -10.84
C GLU A 730 16.67 25.42 -10.22
N ASN A 731 17.47 26.06 -9.37
CA ASN A 731 18.68 25.53 -8.75
C ASN A 731 18.70 25.72 -7.23
N GLY A 732 17.55 26.05 -6.64
CA GLY A 732 17.37 26.32 -5.22
C GLY A 732 17.66 25.16 -4.30
N PHE A 733 17.16 23.96 -4.59
CA PHE A 733 17.50 22.77 -3.80
C PHE A 733 17.70 21.55 -4.70
N LEU A 734 18.99 21.22 -4.91
CA LEU A 734 19.42 20.06 -5.67
C LEU A 734 20.05 19.04 -4.71
N ARG A 735 19.60 17.78 -4.79
CA ARG A 735 20.17 16.67 -4.02
C ARG A 735 20.68 15.61 -4.98
N SER A 736 21.93 15.20 -4.80
CA SER A 736 22.58 14.10 -5.52
C SER A 736 22.89 12.98 -4.52
N ILE A 737 22.42 11.78 -4.80
CA ILE A 737 22.73 10.58 -4.01
C ILE A 737 23.52 9.61 -4.87
N VAL A 738 24.66 9.17 -4.35
CA VAL A 738 25.47 8.08 -4.90
C VAL A 738 25.45 6.94 -3.89
N PHE A 739 24.85 5.82 -4.26
CA PHE A 739 24.82 4.57 -3.50
C PHE A 739 25.86 3.63 -4.09
N LEU A 740 26.97 3.38 -3.40
CA LEU A 740 28.05 2.50 -3.84
C LEU A 740 27.86 1.10 -3.27
N ARG A 741 27.82 0.10 -4.15
CA ARG A 741 27.75 -1.32 -3.79
C ARG A 741 29.15 -1.88 -3.67
N ASP A 742 29.50 -2.34 -2.49
CA ASP A 742 30.65 -3.22 -2.28
C ASP A 742 30.11 -4.63 -2.07
N VAL A 743 30.27 -5.54 -3.03
CA VAL A 743 29.76 -6.93 -2.89
C VAL A 743 30.46 -7.72 -1.79
N SER A 744 31.59 -7.22 -1.29
CA SER A 744 32.36 -7.83 -0.19
C SER A 744 32.12 -7.16 1.17
N ARG A 745 31.41 -6.02 1.20
CA ARG A 745 31.07 -5.25 2.41
C ARG A 745 29.61 -4.79 2.37
N LYS A 746 29.22 -3.88 3.27
CA LYS A 746 27.95 -3.16 3.20
C LYS A 746 28.13 -1.84 2.42
N PRO A 747 27.07 -1.30 1.82
CA PRO A 747 27.16 -0.16 0.91
C PRO A 747 27.57 1.14 1.62
N LEU A 748 28.18 2.03 0.84
CA LEU A 748 28.49 3.41 1.22
C LEU A 748 27.58 4.36 0.44
N ILE A 749 27.00 5.34 1.12
CA ILE A 749 26.03 6.27 0.51
C ILE A 749 26.53 7.69 0.70
N LEU A 750 26.65 8.45 -0.38
CA LEU A 750 27.01 9.86 -0.35
C LEU A 750 25.78 10.69 -0.70
N VAL A 751 25.37 11.58 0.20
CA VAL A 751 24.26 12.52 -0.02
C VAL A 751 24.84 13.93 -0.10
N TYR A 752 24.82 14.49 -1.30
CA TYR A 752 25.35 15.81 -1.62
C TYR A 752 24.22 16.78 -1.97
N ASP A 753 24.16 17.91 -1.28
CA ASP A 753 23.16 18.96 -1.50
C ASP A 753 23.82 20.27 -1.94
N SER A 754 23.16 20.95 -2.88
CA SER A 754 23.40 22.36 -3.23
C SER A 754 22.11 23.15 -2.96
N VAL A 755 22.20 24.15 -2.09
CA VAL A 755 21.05 24.97 -1.65
C VAL A 755 21.30 26.44 -1.96
N LEU A 756 20.59 26.97 -2.96
CA LEU A 756 20.56 28.39 -3.28
C LEU A 756 19.29 29.05 -2.71
N SER A 757 19.45 29.60 -1.51
CA SER A 757 18.43 30.39 -0.83
C SER A 757 18.50 31.87 -1.23
N ASN A 758 17.35 32.55 -1.23
CA ASN A 758 17.27 34.01 -1.37
C ASN A 758 17.48 34.69 -0.01
N ASN A 759 17.76 35.99 0.00
CA ASN A 759 17.83 36.82 1.21
C ASN A 759 18.82 36.31 2.28
N LYS A 760 19.89 35.64 1.84
CA LYS A 760 20.95 35.09 2.72
C LYS A 760 20.42 34.15 3.81
N LEU A 761 19.32 33.43 3.54
CA LEU A 761 18.70 32.56 4.53
C LEU A 761 19.55 31.29 4.75
N LYS A 762 19.78 30.94 6.01
CA LYS A 762 20.51 29.70 6.34
C LYS A 762 19.67 28.48 6.03
N ALA A 763 20.31 27.49 5.41
CA ALA A 763 19.75 26.17 5.19
C ALA A 763 20.06 25.23 6.36
N THR A 764 19.17 24.28 6.64
CA THR A 764 19.33 23.26 7.69
C THR A 764 18.95 21.89 7.13
N SER A 765 19.94 21.00 7.05
CA SER A 765 19.76 19.62 6.61
C SER A 765 19.24 18.76 7.77
N LEU A 766 18.26 17.90 7.49
CA LEU A 766 17.61 17.06 8.50
C LEU A 766 17.98 15.60 8.35
N LEU A 767 18.23 14.94 9.49
CA LEU A 767 18.31 13.47 9.60
C LEU A 767 17.48 12.98 10.79
N GLN A 768 16.25 12.57 10.52
CA GLN A 768 15.35 11.80 11.35
C GLN A 768 15.85 10.37 11.54
N MET A 769 15.76 9.86 12.77
CA MET A 769 16.35 8.58 13.13
C MET A 769 15.56 7.82 14.19
N ALA A 770 15.71 6.50 14.15
CA ALA A 770 15.00 5.59 15.04
C ALA A 770 15.45 5.68 16.51
N LYS A 771 16.72 6.00 16.76
CA LYS A 771 17.35 6.03 18.09
C LYS A 771 18.29 7.22 18.21
N ALA A 772 18.62 7.61 19.45
CA ALA A 772 19.56 8.69 19.72
C ALA A 772 20.92 8.40 19.05
N PRO A 773 21.56 9.39 18.42
CA PRO A 773 22.87 9.17 17.81
C PRO A 773 23.94 9.12 18.90
N ALA A 774 24.80 8.11 18.85
CA ALA A 774 26.03 8.08 19.64
C ALA A 774 27.11 8.94 18.96
N SER A 775 27.84 9.74 19.73
CA SER A 775 28.96 10.55 19.24
C SER A 775 29.95 10.87 20.36
N SER A 776 31.12 11.40 20.00
CA SER A 776 32.13 11.91 20.94
C SER A 776 31.90 13.37 21.35
N ALA A 777 30.77 13.98 20.97
CA ALA A 777 30.48 15.38 21.25
C ALA A 777 30.01 15.59 22.70
N THR A 778 30.37 16.74 23.27
CA THR A 778 29.73 17.26 24.47
C THR A 778 28.37 17.85 24.08
N LEU A 779 27.34 17.55 24.88
CA LEU A 779 25.97 18.01 24.64
C LEU A 779 25.69 19.30 25.42
N ILE A 780 25.36 20.38 24.72
CA ILE A 780 24.98 21.66 25.32
C ILE A 780 23.48 21.89 25.10
N SER A 781 22.72 22.09 26.18
CA SER A 781 21.28 22.35 26.06
C SER A 781 21.02 23.64 25.28
N ALA A 782 20.09 23.55 24.31
CA ALA A 782 19.55 24.68 23.56
C ALA A 782 18.03 24.85 23.81
N GLY A 783 17.49 24.15 24.81
CA GLY A 783 16.08 24.14 25.19
C GLY A 783 15.16 23.42 24.21
N ALA A 784 13.93 23.14 24.66
CA ALA A 784 12.86 22.54 23.85
C ALA A 784 13.22 21.18 23.23
N GLY A 785 13.98 20.36 23.96
CA GLY A 785 14.49 19.05 23.55
C GLY A 785 15.70 19.14 22.63
N ARG A 786 16.27 20.33 22.40
CA ARG A 786 17.38 20.56 21.48
C ARG A 786 18.70 20.60 22.24
N LYS A 787 19.71 19.91 21.73
CA LYS A 787 21.08 19.89 22.28
C LYS A 787 22.09 20.12 21.17
N LEU A 788 22.92 21.15 21.29
CA LEU A 788 24.05 21.40 20.40
C LEU A 788 25.16 20.38 20.68
N LEU A 789 25.70 19.77 19.62
CA LEU A 789 26.83 18.85 19.69
C LEU A 789 28.13 19.63 19.51
N GLN A 790 28.91 19.72 20.57
CA GLN A 790 30.23 20.33 20.54
C GLN A 790 31.31 19.27 20.44
N PHE A 791 31.95 19.16 19.27
CA PHE A 791 33.06 18.24 19.05
C PHE A 791 34.39 18.90 19.43
N ALA A 792 35.33 18.12 19.97
CA ALA A 792 36.66 18.62 20.31
C ALA A 792 37.50 18.98 19.07
N ASN A 793 37.23 18.33 17.93
CA ASN A 793 37.85 18.58 16.65
C ASN A 793 36.78 18.62 15.55
N ASP A 794 36.75 19.69 14.78
CA ASP A 794 35.84 19.89 13.65
C ASP A 794 35.94 18.78 12.58
N GLY A 795 37.09 18.11 12.48
CA GLY A 795 37.28 16.95 11.60
C GLY A 795 36.74 15.62 12.14
N GLN A 796 36.15 15.58 13.34
CA GLN A 796 35.66 14.37 14.01
C GLN A 796 34.17 14.45 14.36
N ARG A 797 33.32 14.81 13.39
CA ARG A 797 31.85 14.97 13.59
C ARG A 797 31.03 13.70 13.39
N ARG A 798 31.63 12.54 13.63
CA ARG A 798 31.02 11.24 13.38
C ARG A 798 29.86 10.97 14.34
N LEU A 799 28.75 10.50 13.79
CA LEU A 799 27.57 10.07 14.55
C LEU A 799 27.23 8.62 14.18
N THR A 800 26.74 7.85 15.15
CA THR A 800 26.34 6.45 14.94
C THR A 800 24.91 6.24 15.39
N VAL A 801 24.09 5.67 14.51
CA VAL A 801 22.70 5.29 14.80
C VAL A 801 22.57 3.79 14.66
N SER A 802 22.11 3.13 15.72
CA SER A 802 21.89 1.68 15.76
C SER A 802 20.42 1.38 16.03
N ASN A 803 19.84 0.42 15.30
CA ASN A 803 18.49 -0.09 15.57
C ASN A 803 18.44 -1.60 15.31
N GLY A 804 18.17 -2.38 16.36
CA GLY A 804 18.27 -3.84 16.29
C GLY A 804 19.68 -4.29 15.91
N ARG A 805 19.81 -5.05 14.82
CA ARG A 805 21.10 -5.49 14.27
C ARG A 805 21.69 -4.54 13.21
N GLY A 806 20.95 -3.51 12.84
CA GLY A 806 21.41 -2.52 11.88
C GLY A 806 22.17 -1.37 12.52
N MET A 807 23.21 -0.88 11.85
CA MET A 807 23.92 0.34 12.23
C MET A 807 24.22 1.17 10.98
N VAL A 808 24.14 2.49 11.14
CA VAL A 808 24.68 3.48 10.20
C VAL A 808 25.59 4.46 10.91
N THR A 809 26.75 4.72 10.33
CA THR A 809 27.63 5.82 10.69
C THR A 809 27.42 6.97 9.73
N ILE A 810 27.33 8.19 10.26
CA ILE A 810 27.11 9.44 9.52
C ILE A 810 28.36 10.30 9.71
N ASP A 811 29.03 10.64 8.61
CA ASP A 811 30.14 11.58 8.56
C ASP A 811 29.74 12.85 7.81
N PRO A 812 29.38 13.93 8.52
CA PRO A 812 29.10 15.23 7.92
C PRO A 812 30.42 15.89 7.48
N LEU A 813 30.67 15.93 6.17
CA LEU A 813 31.86 16.57 5.59
C LEU A 813 31.62 18.03 5.21
N LEU A 814 30.41 18.36 4.77
CA LEU A 814 30.00 19.74 4.48
C LEU A 814 28.70 20.09 5.25
N PRO A 815 28.56 21.35 5.71
CA PRO A 815 29.57 22.41 5.64
C PRO A 815 30.79 22.13 6.53
N GLU A 816 31.99 22.55 6.10
CA GLU A 816 33.24 22.32 6.86
C GLU A 816 33.14 22.92 8.27
N LYS A 817 32.39 24.00 8.44
CA LYS A 817 32.01 24.59 9.73
C LYS A 817 30.51 24.44 9.95
N ALA A 818 30.13 23.37 10.64
CA ALA A 818 28.74 23.00 10.87
C ALA A 818 28.35 23.20 12.34
N SER A 819 27.18 23.81 12.55
CA SER A 819 26.42 23.68 13.78
C SER A 819 25.54 22.43 13.67
N ILE A 820 25.73 21.47 14.58
CA ILE A 820 24.98 20.22 14.62
C ILE A 820 24.15 20.19 15.90
N VAL A 821 22.83 20.12 15.75
CA VAL A 821 21.89 20.03 16.88
C VAL A 821 21.16 18.71 16.81
N GLN A 822 21.13 17.96 17.91
CA GLN A 822 20.21 16.82 18.05
C GLN A 822 18.95 17.28 18.77
N VAL A 823 17.80 16.72 18.39
CA VAL A 823 16.51 17.02 19.00
C VAL A 823 15.79 15.73 19.37
N GLY A 824 15.30 15.68 20.60
CA GLY A 824 14.66 14.53 21.21
C GLY A 824 14.96 14.47 22.71
N LEU A 825 14.31 13.57 23.43
CA LEU A 825 14.55 13.33 24.86
C LEU A 825 14.79 11.85 25.12
N ASN A 826 15.76 11.54 25.97
CA ASN A 826 15.91 10.20 26.52
C ASN A 826 14.80 9.93 27.54
N PRO A 827 14.43 8.65 27.77
CA PRO A 827 13.53 8.29 28.86
C PRO A 827 13.99 8.88 30.20
N GLY A 828 13.13 9.64 30.87
CA GLY A 828 13.43 10.29 32.15
C GLY A 828 14.08 11.68 32.04
N GLU A 829 14.48 12.13 30.85
CA GLU A 829 14.87 13.53 30.65
C GLU A 829 13.63 14.43 30.69
N THR A 830 13.76 15.58 31.36
CA THR A 830 12.74 16.61 31.40
C THR A 830 13.29 17.88 30.77
N ASP A 831 12.65 18.35 29.69
CA ASP A 831 12.90 19.65 29.08
C ASP A 831 11.55 20.39 28.92
N ASP A 832 11.61 21.71 28.76
CA ASP A 832 10.47 22.62 28.80
C ASP A 832 9.88 22.88 27.39
N CYS A 833 9.87 21.88 26.49
CA CYS A 833 9.18 22.06 25.21
C CYS A 833 7.66 22.19 25.43
N ILE A 834 7.09 23.23 24.81
CA ILE A 834 5.67 23.56 24.96
C ILE A 834 4.83 22.49 24.25
N GLN A 835 4.02 21.76 25.02
CA GLN A 835 3.13 20.72 24.48
C GLN A 835 1.89 21.33 23.88
N THR A 836 1.63 21.05 22.61
CA THR A 836 0.34 21.37 21.98
C THR A 836 -0.68 20.29 22.35
N PRO A 837 -1.91 20.66 22.80
CA PRO A 837 -2.95 19.68 23.04
C PRO A 837 -3.24 18.87 21.78
N VAL A 838 -3.36 17.55 21.92
CA VAL A 838 -3.55 16.58 20.83
C VAL A 838 -4.84 16.85 20.04
N SER A 839 -5.93 17.18 20.74
CA SER A 839 -7.22 17.51 20.14
C SER A 839 -7.88 18.67 20.89
N PRO A 840 -8.77 19.46 20.25
CA PRO A 840 -9.55 20.50 20.91
C PRO A 840 -10.40 19.99 22.10
N SER A 841 -10.76 18.71 22.11
CA SER A 841 -11.68 18.11 23.10
C SER A 841 -11.00 17.23 24.16
N THR A 842 -9.72 16.87 24.01
CA THR A 842 -9.00 16.03 24.96
C THR A 842 -7.75 16.73 25.49
N SER A 843 -7.77 17.03 26.79
CA SER A 843 -6.68 17.64 27.58
C SER A 843 -5.56 16.65 27.94
N THR A 844 -5.50 15.46 27.35
CA THR A 844 -4.46 14.48 27.70
C THR A 844 -3.10 14.97 27.21
N THR A 845 -2.41 15.70 28.09
CA THR A 845 -0.99 15.98 27.97
C THR A 845 -0.26 14.65 27.93
N LEU A 846 0.38 14.35 26.80
CA LEU A 846 1.42 13.33 26.81
C LEU A 846 2.48 13.74 27.83
N ALA A 847 3.13 12.74 28.43
CA ALA A 847 4.37 12.94 29.17
C ALA A 847 5.33 13.79 28.33
N ARG A 848 6.15 14.64 28.96
CA ARG A 848 7.06 15.61 28.31
C ARG A 848 7.81 15.00 27.11
N ASP A 849 7.26 15.17 25.91
CA ASP A 849 7.77 14.63 24.64
C ASP A 849 8.23 15.80 23.76
N CYS A 850 9.46 15.78 23.26
CA CYS A 850 9.98 16.85 22.38
C CYS A 850 10.39 16.34 21.00
N ARG A 851 9.94 15.14 20.60
CA ARG A 851 10.29 14.51 19.32
C ARG A 851 9.73 15.30 18.14
N TYR A 852 8.51 15.80 18.27
CA TYR A 852 7.73 16.38 17.19
C TYR A 852 7.66 17.91 17.26
N THR A 853 8.81 18.54 17.51
CA THR A 853 8.91 19.99 17.70
C THR A 853 9.01 20.75 16.38
N ALA A 854 8.18 21.79 16.24
CA ALA A 854 8.20 22.74 15.12
C ALA A 854 8.03 24.19 15.62
N ARG A 855 8.49 25.18 14.85
CA ARG A 855 8.38 26.59 15.21
C ARG A 855 6.95 27.10 14.98
N TYR A 856 6.38 27.73 15.99
CA TYR A 856 5.07 28.35 15.93
C TYR A 856 5.18 29.84 16.20
N ARG A 857 4.42 30.65 15.46
CA ARG A 857 4.46 32.11 15.55
C ARG A 857 3.74 32.59 16.80
N VAL A 858 4.40 33.41 17.61
CA VAL A 858 3.82 34.03 18.81
C VAL A 858 4.16 35.52 18.83
N GLY A 859 3.13 36.35 18.68
CA GLY A 859 3.32 37.80 18.49
C GLY A 859 4.15 38.09 17.24
N THR A 860 5.28 38.77 17.43
CA THR A 860 6.27 39.05 16.38
C THR A 860 7.41 38.02 16.31
N GLY A 861 7.46 37.06 17.23
CA GLY A 861 8.52 36.06 17.33
C GLY A 861 8.06 34.63 17.08
N TYR A 862 8.93 33.67 17.42
CA TYR A 862 8.70 32.24 17.26
C TYR A 862 9.14 31.46 18.50
N GLU A 863 8.43 30.38 18.81
CA GLU A 863 8.82 29.42 19.83
C GLU A 863 8.68 27.98 19.30
N TRP A 864 9.41 27.05 19.92
CA TRP A 864 9.30 25.63 19.59
C TRP A 864 8.13 25.01 20.35
N ARG A 865 7.20 24.40 19.61
CA ARG A 865 6.07 23.64 20.16
C ARG A 865 6.14 22.19 19.71
N ASN A 866 5.86 21.26 20.61
CA ASN A 866 5.69 19.86 20.30
C ASN A 866 4.25 19.60 19.81
N TYR A 867 4.12 18.82 18.74
CA TYR A 867 2.84 18.38 18.18
C TYR A 867 2.76 16.87 18.28
N PRO A 868 2.35 16.32 19.42
CA PRO A 868 2.31 14.88 19.57
C PRO A 868 1.11 14.23 18.86
N ASN A 869 1.27 12.97 18.50
CA ASN A 869 0.23 12.14 17.91
C ASN A 869 -0.86 11.75 18.93
N ILE A 870 -2.03 11.34 18.42
CA ILE A 870 -3.13 10.82 19.26
C ILE A 870 -2.77 9.51 19.96
N VAL A 871 -3.11 9.41 21.25
CA VAL A 871 -2.90 8.21 22.09
C VAL A 871 -3.84 7.07 21.68
N GLY A 872 -3.32 5.84 21.66
CA GLY A 872 -4.01 4.63 21.19
C GLY A 872 -3.93 4.44 19.67
N LYS A 873 -3.24 5.34 18.96
CA LYS A 873 -2.93 5.23 17.52
C LYS A 873 -1.46 4.95 17.27
N GLU A 874 -0.65 4.72 18.31
CA GLU A 874 0.79 4.51 18.21
C GLU A 874 1.20 3.21 17.50
N ASP A 875 0.33 2.20 17.43
CA ASP A 875 0.63 0.90 16.80
C ASP A 875 0.71 0.94 15.25
N LEU A 876 0.43 2.10 14.65
CA LEU A 876 0.48 2.32 13.21
C LEU A 876 1.94 2.58 12.77
N GLN A 877 2.67 1.56 12.30
CA GLN A 877 4.07 1.70 11.87
C GLN A 877 5.00 2.37 12.91
N ALA A 878 4.89 1.99 14.20
CA ALA A 878 5.70 2.53 15.29
C ALA A 878 7.22 2.55 15.05
N ALA A 879 7.74 1.67 14.18
CA ALA A 879 9.15 1.62 13.82
C ALA A 879 9.64 2.86 13.06
N ASP A 880 8.74 3.56 12.35
CA ASP A 880 9.03 4.78 11.59
C ASP A 880 8.61 6.07 12.32
N ALA A 881 7.90 5.97 13.46
CA ALA A 881 7.48 7.13 14.26
C ALA A 881 8.61 8.12 14.56
N GLY A 882 9.82 7.58 14.74
CA GLY A 882 11.02 8.34 15.07
C GLY A 882 11.10 8.76 16.53
N GLY A 883 12.35 8.85 17.00
CA GLY A 883 12.68 9.25 18.36
C GLY A 883 13.53 10.51 18.43
N TRP A 884 14.24 10.82 17.34
CA TRP A 884 15.29 11.83 17.31
C TRP A 884 15.45 12.40 15.92
N ARG A 885 15.93 13.64 15.83
CA ARG A 885 16.43 14.24 14.59
C ARG A 885 17.75 14.95 14.80
N LEU A 886 18.58 14.98 13.77
CA LEU A 886 19.71 15.92 13.65
C LEU A 886 19.34 17.07 12.73
N GLU A 887 19.78 18.26 13.11
CA GLU A 887 19.73 19.51 12.35
C GLU A 887 21.19 19.92 12.09
N ILE A 888 21.61 19.93 10.81
CA ILE A 888 22.96 20.32 10.39
C ILE A 888 22.86 21.62 9.60
N SER A 889 23.50 22.68 10.08
CA SER A 889 23.45 24.02 9.45
C SER A 889 24.85 24.63 9.37
N PRO A 890 25.14 25.54 8.42
CA PRO A 890 26.35 26.33 8.47
C PRO A 890 26.29 27.31 9.64
N GLU A 891 27.44 27.57 10.28
CA GLU A 891 27.53 28.53 11.38
C GLU A 891 27.19 29.96 10.93
N GLN A 892 27.49 30.30 9.67
CA GLN A 892 27.29 31.62 9.08
C GLN A 892 26.27 31.57 7.94
N ALA A 893 25.60 32.70 7.72
CA ALA A 893 24.69 32.85 6.60
C ALA A 893 25.49 32.88 5.28
N PRO A 894 24.93 32.41 4.16
CA PRO A 894 25.59 32.53 2.87
C PRO A 894 25.70 34.01 2.45
N ALA A 895 26.64 34.30 1.55
CA ALA A 895 26.59 35.57 0.83
C ALA A 895 25.40 35.60 -0.15
N GLU A 896 25.05 36.79 -0.64
CA GLU A 896 23.97 36.92 -1.63
C GLU A 896 24.32 36.16 -2.90
N GLY A 897 23.40 35.32 -3.39
CA GLY A 897 23.60 34.53 -4.61
C GLY A 897 24.54 33.33 -4.46
N GLU A 898 25.09 33.06 -3.26
CA GLU A 898 25.95 31.90 -3.03
C GLU A 898 25.16 30.69 -2.53
N ALA A 899 25.45 29.53 -3.11
CA ALA A 899 24.89 28.26 -2.66
C ALA A 899 25.58 27.76 -1.39
N GLN A 900 24.79 27.14 -0.51
CA GLN A 900 25.23 26.37 0.65
C GLN A 900 25.35 24.90 0.25
N TYR A 901 26.40 24.22 0.72
CA TYR A 901 26.65 22.83 0.35
C TYR A 901 26.66 21.93 1.56
N PHE A 902 26.03 20.76 1.42
CA PHE A 902 26.00 19.74 2.46
C PHE A 902 26.46 18.41 1.86
N LEU A 903 27.19 17.63 2.65
CA LEU A 903 27.71 16.34 2.22
C LEU A 903 27.78 15.42 3.41
N ASN A 904 26.90 14.43 3.43
CA ASN A 904 26.89 13.37 4.43
C ASN A 904 27.35 12.07 3.76
N VAL A 905 28.31 11.40 4.38
CA VAL A 905 28.71 10.03 3.99
C VAL A 905 28.13 9.06 5.01
N LEU A 906 27.31 8.13 4.53
CA LEU A 906 26.62 7.12 5.34
C LEU A 906 27.27 5.77 5.09
N SER A 907 27.75 5.12 6.16
CA SER A 907 28.29 3.76 6.10
C SER A 907 27.37 2.82 6.86
N VAL A 908 26.86 1.80 6.16
CA VAL A 908 26.02 0.77 6.76
C VAL A 908 26.88 -0.39 7.24
N THR A 909 26.55 -0.98 8.38
CA THR A 909 27.19 -2.20 8.88
C THR A 909 26.27 -2.93 9.86
N ASP A 910 26.63 -4.16 10.19
CA ASP A 910 26.03 -4.89 11.30
C ASP A 910 26.40 -4.26 12.65
N GLN A 911 25.46 -4.29 13.60
CA GLN A 911 25.70 -3.97 15.01
C GLN A 911 26.11 -5.27 15.73
N GLU A 912 27.39 -5.41 16.05
CA GLU A 912 27.88 -6.45 16.97
C GLU A 912 27.90 -5.93 18.42
N ALA A 913 27.83 -6.84 19.40
CA ALA A 913 27.79 -6.47 20.82
C ALA A 913 29.14 -5.86 21.25
N GLY A 914 29.16 -4.56 21.53
CA GLY A 914 30.36 -3.86 22.02
C GLY A 914 31.30 -3.31 20.95
N GLU A 915 30.98 -3.46 19.66
CA GLU A 915 31.80 -2.88 18.58
C GLU A 915 31.41 -1.44 18.25
N ILE A 916 32.44 -0.59 18.11
CA ILE A 916 32.36 0.71 17.45
C ILE A 916 32.45 0.44 15.94
N ALA A 917 31.63 1.13 15.14
CA ALA A 917 31.62 0.97 13.69
C ALA A 917 33.05 0.98 13.09
N PRO A 918 33.35 0.12 12.10
CA PRO A 918 34.65 0.09 11.46
C PRO A 918 35.02 1.47 10.90
N GLU A 919 36.28 1.85 11.02
CA GLU A 919 36.76 3.17 10.60
C GLU A 919 36.79 3.28 9.07
N ILE A 920 35.69 3.71 8.46
CA ILE A 920 35.70 4.19 7.08
C ILE A 920 36.08 5.67 7.10
N ARG A 921 37.22 6.02 6.51
CA ARG A 921 37.62 7.42 6.32
C ARG A 921 37.16 7.90 4.95
N ALA A 922 36.21 8.83 4.94
CA ALA A 922 35.99 9.72 3.80
C ALA A 922 36.60 11.08 4.12
N LYS A 923 37.32 11.68 3.18
CA LYS A 923 37.86 13.04 3.33
C LYS A 923 37.62 13.90 2.11
N LEU A 924 37.33 15.17 2.32
CA LEU A 924 37.31 16.16 1.24
C LEU A 924 38.72 16.30 0.66
N LEU A 925 38.79 16.35 -0.66
CA LEU A 925 40.00 16.69 -1.39
C LEU A 925 40.00 18.18 -1.69
N LYS A 926 41.19 18.79 -1.73
CA LYS A 926 41.32 20.22 -1.99
C LYS A 926 40.93 20.51 -3.44
N ARG A 927 39.76 21.12 -3.63
CA ARG A 927 39.25 21.56 -4.94
C ARG A 927 40.18 22.60 -5.59
N VAL A 928 40.27 22.55 -6.92
CA VAL A 928 40.95 23.55 -7.76
C VAL A 928 39.96 24.20 -8.72
N GLY A 929 39.10 23.40 -9.35
CA GLY A 929 38.02 23.91 -10.21
C GLY A 929 36.79 24.32 -9.41
N GLU A 930 36.16 25.43 -9.79
CA GLU A 930 34.99 25.99 -9.09
C GLU A 930 33.79 25.02 -9.05
N ALA A 931 33.60 24.24 -10.12
CA ALA A 931 32.55 23.24 -10.22
C ALA A 931 32.84 21.95 -9.42
N THR A 932 34.01 21.82 -8.78
CA THR A 932 34.48 20.55 -8.21
C THR A 932 34.19 20.45 -6.72
N GLU A 933 33.50 19.38 -6.32
CA GLU A 933 33.57 18.84 -4.95
C GLU A 933 34.01 17.38 -5.01
N ALA A 934 35.14 17.04 -4.40
CA ALA A 934 35.75 15.72 -4.53
C ALA A 934 35.96 15.07 -3.15
N VAL A 935 35.50 13.82 -3.02
CA VAL A 935 35.61 13.02 -1.79
C VAL A 935 36.48 11.80 -2.07
N LEU A 936 37.55 11.64 -1.30
CA LEU A 936 38.33 10.41 -1.29
C LEU A 936 37.75 9.43 -0.27
N LEU A 937 37.49 8.21 -0.72
CA LEU A 937 37.03 7.10 0.10
C LEU A 937 38.22 6.24 0.59
N ALA A 938 38.00 5.49 1.66
CA ALA A 938 39.03 4.65 2.27
C ALA A 938 39.60 3.57 1.33
N ASN A 939 38.81 3.13 0.34
CA ASN A 939 39.25 2.18 -0.69
C ASN A 939 40.07 2.83 -1.83
N GLY A 940 40.33 4.13 -1.77
CA GLY A 940 41.04 4.89 -2.80
C GLY A 940 40.13 5.44 -3.91
N GLN A 941 38.87 5.03 -4.00
CA GLN A 941 37.97 5.62 -4.98
C GLN A 941 37.69 7.09 -4.66
N THR A 942 37.68 7.94 -5.69
CA THR A 942 37.26 9.34 -5.57
C THR A 942 35.86 9.51 -6.17
N VAL A 943 34.93 10.09 -5.40
CA VAL A 943 33.61 10.50 -5.90
C VAL A 943 33.60 12.01 -6.10
N VAL A 944 33.14 12.48 -7.26
CA VAL A 944 33.15 13.90 -7.62
C VAL A 944 31.72 14.38 -7.90
N PHE A 945 31.36 15.50 -7.30
CA PHE A 945 30.07 16.17 -7.48
C PHE A 945 30.25 17.55 -8.11
N ASN A 946 29.21 17.99 -8.82
CA ASN A 946 29.13 19.31 -9.39
C ASN A 946 28.68 20.36 -8.35
N ARG A 947 29.51 21.37 -8.10
CA ARG A 947 29.13 22.59 -7.35
C ARG A 947 28.39 23.63 -8.20
N GLY A 948 28.55 23.56 -9.52
CA GLY A 948 27.89 24.47 -10.45
C GLY A 948 26.39 24.18 -10.63
N GLN A 949 25.66 25.21 -11.07
CA GLN A 949 24.23 25.12 -11.40
C GLN A 949 23.99 24.42 -12.74
N VAL A 950 24.95 24.53 -13.67
CA VAL A 950 24.91 23.87 -14.98
C VAL A 950 25.79 22.62 -14.98
N PRO A 951 25.50 21.61 -15.81
CA PRO A 951 26.38 20.45 -15.96
C PRO A 951 27.84 20.84 -16.26
N ALA A 952 28.77 20.22 -15.54
CA ALA A 952 30.19 20.62 -15.59
C ALA A 952 30.88 20.17 -16.88
N SER A 953 31.73 21.04 -17.43
CA SER A 953 32.64 20.73 -18.56
C SER A 953 33.99 20.18 -18.10
N GLY A 954 34.20 20.01 -16.80
CA GLY A 954 35.39 19.39 -16.23
C GLY A 954 35.49 19.58 -14.72
N TYR A 955 36.41 18.85 -14.11
CA TYR A 955 36.73 18.92 -12.68
C TYR A 955 38.23 18.98 -12.45
N SER A 956 38.66 19.56 -11.34
CA SER A 956 40.05 19.47 -10.90
C SER A 956 40.22 19.59 -9.39
N TRP A 957 41.10 18.77 -8.81
CA TRP A 957 41.38 18.71 -7.38
C TRP A 957 42.81 18.21 -7.11
N ILE A 958 43.26 18.37 -5.87
CA ILE A 958 44.58 17.93 -5.41
C ILE A 958 44.45 16.64 -4.59
N ALA A 959 45.29 15.66 -4.90
CA ALA A 959 45.41 14.39 -4.19
C ALA A 959 46.85 14.13 -3.74
N GLU A 960 47.03 13.46 -2.60
CA GLU A 960 48.38 13.13 -2.07
C GLU A 960 49.14 12.12 -2.94
N ARG A 961 48.41 11.24 -3.64
CA ARG A 961 48.91 10.24 -4.58
C ARG A 961 47.87 9.98 -5.67
N ASN A 962 48.24 9.24 -6.71
CA ASN A 962 47.27 8.76 -7.69
C ASN A 962 46.49 7.57 -7.10
N TYR A 963 45.18 7.73 -6.89
CA TYR A 963 44.32 6.72 -6.28
C TYR A 963 43.52 5.88 -7.30
N GLY A 964 43.77 6.04 -8.60
CA GLY A 964 43.27 5.17 -9.66
C GLY A 964 41.81 5.41 -10.04
N ALA A 965 40.82 5.15 -9.17
CA ALA A 965 39.41 5.10 -9.57
C ALA A 965 38.64 6.41 -9.29
N VAL A 966 37.88 6.90 -10.28
CA VAL A 966 37.00 8.06 -10.16
C VAL A 966 35.57 7.72 -10.57
N LEU A 967 34.59 8.20 -9.80
CA LEU A 967 33.18 8.28 -10.18
C LEU A 967 32.73 9.74 -10.11
N ALA A 968 32.53 10.37 -11.27
CA ALA A 968 32.13 11.75 -11.39
C ALA A 968 30.64 11.88 -11.75
N THR A 969 29.94 12.83 -11.15
CA THR A 969 28.51 13.06 -11.34
C THR A 969 28.21 14.51 -11.67
N GLY A 970 27.18 14.76 -12.48
CA GLY A 970 26.77 16.11 -12.87
C GLY A 970 27.62 16.73 -13.99
N LEU A 971 28.27 15.90 -14.80
CA LEU A 971 28.97 16.32 -16.02
C LEU A 971 28.00 16.64 -17.16
N GLN A 972 28.46 17.39 -18.16
CA GLN A 972 27.76 17.52 -19.44
C GLN A 972 27.51 16.12 -20.04
N ARG A 973 26.24 15.82 -20.33
CA ARG A 973 25.75 14.51 -20.78
C ARG A 973 26.32 14.16 -22.16
N GLY A 974 26.90 12.97 -22.31
CA GLY A 974 27.44 12.47 -23.58
C GLY A 974 28.77 13.10 -24.02
N ALA A 975 29.30 14.08 -23.29
CA ALA A 975 30.61 14.66 -23.59
C ALA A 975 31.74 13.69 -23.19
N SER A 976 32.85 13.69 -23.95
CA SER A 976 34.01 12.82 -23.70
C SER A 976 35.04 13.52 -22.82
N PHE A 977 35.51 12.82 -21.78
CA PHE A 977 36.45 13.36 -20.79
C PHE A 977 37.66 12.45 -20.60
N ALA A 978 38.84 13.03 -20.50
CA ALA A 978 40.05 12.34 -20.08
C ALA A 978 40.28 12.57 -18.58
N CYS A 979 40.61 11.50 -17.85
CA CYS A 979 41.00 11.54 -16.45
C CYS A 979 42.53 11.49 -16.36
N VAL A 980 43.15 12.63 -16.06
CA VAL A 980 44.60 12.80 -16.11
C VAL A 980 45.16 13.23 -14.76
N SER A 981 46.39 12.81 -14.49
CA SER A 981 47.16 13.24 -13.31
C SER A 981 48.41 14.02 -13.71
N GLU A 982 48.69 15.10 -12.97
CA GLU A 982 49.89 15.91 -13.12
C GLU A 982 50.61 16.00 -11.77
N ALA A 983 51.87 15.56 -11.70
CA ALA A 983 52.67 15.70 -10.47
C ALA A 983 52.92 17.19 -10.17
N ARG A 984 52.77 17.58 -8.90
CA ARG A 984 52.97 18.95 -8.46
C ARG A 984 54.37 19.16 -7.88
N SER A 985 54.93 20.35 -8.09
CA SER A 985 56.25 20.73 -7.58
C SER A 985 56.31 20.82 -6.04
N ASP A 986 55.17 21.01 -5.37
CA ASP A 986 55.03 21.05 -3.91
C ASP A 986 54.62 19.71 -3.28
N GLY A 987 54.62 18.62 -4.08
CA GLY A 987 54.17 17.29 -3.67
C GLY A 987 52.69 17.03 -3.95
N GLY A 988 52.36 15.75 -4.15
CA GLY A 988 51.02 15.31 -4.57
C GLY A 988 50.76 15.48 -6.08
N PHE A 989 49.49 15.35 -6.46
CA PHE A 989 49.02 15.30 -7.84
C PHE A 989 47.83 16.23 -8.03
N LEU A 990 47.83 16.99 -9.12
CA LEU A 990 46.66 17.66 -9.67
C LEU A 990 45.92 16.66 -10.56
N ILE A 991 44.72 16.26 -10.16
CA ILE A 991 43.85 15.42 -10.98
C ILE A 991 42.90 16.32 -11.76
N LYS A 992 42.69 16.02 -13.04
CA LYS A 992 41.73 16.72 -13.90
C LYS A 992 40.82 15.73 -14.63
N LEU A 993 39.54 16.06 -14.70
CA LEU A 993 38.63 15.55 -15.72
C LEU A 993 38.43 16.67 -16.73
N GLU A 994 38.94 16.50 -17.93
CA GLU A 994 38.92 17.53 -18.97
C GLU A 994 38.31 16.99 -20.25
N GLN A 995 37.51 17.80 -20.94
CA GLN A 995 36.91 17.39 -22.19
C GLN A 995 37.96 17.16 -23.26
N ARG A 996 37.97 15.94 -23.82
CA ARG A 996 38.86 15.55 -24.90
C ARG A 996 38.18 14.54 -25.82
N ALA A 997 38.51 14.60 -27.11
CA ALA A 997 37.97 13.69 -28.12
C ALA A 997 38.40 12.23 -27.93
N ASP A 998 39.55 11.99 -27.29
CA ASP A 998 40.10 10.65 -26.97
C ASP A 998 39.70 10.15 -25.57
N GLY A 999 38.79 10.85 -24.90
CA GLY A 999 38.29 10.54 -23.56
C GLY A 999 37.15 9.52 -23.53
N GLU A 1000 36.67 9.23 -22.33
CA GLU A 1000 35.49 8.39 -22.08
C GLU A 1000 34.24 9.27 -21.97
N ALA A 1001 33.15 8.85 -22.63
CA ALA A 1001 31.90 9.62 -22.63
C ALA A 1001 31.17 9.50 -21.29
N SER A 1002 30.68 10.63 -20.77
CA SER A 1002 29.71 10.60 -19.67
C SER A 1002 28.38 10.00 -20.16
N SER A 1003 27.64 9.39 -19.24
CA SER A 1003 26.34 8.80 -19.52
C SER A 1003 25.28 9.85 -19.90
N SER A 1004 24.10 9.38 -20.33
CA SER A 1004 22.92 10.24 -20.52
C SER A 1004 22.44 10.94 -19.24
N ASN A 1005 22.94 10.52 -18.08
CA ASN A 1005 22.67 11.15 -16.78
C ASN A 1005 23.83 12.01 -16.27
N GLY A 1006 24.91 12.16 -17.05
CA GLY A 1006 26.07 12.95 -16.67
C GLY A 1006 26.95 12.28 -15.61
N VAL A 1007 27.01 10.95 -15.63
CA VAL A 1007 27.90 10.15 -14.78
C VAL A 1007 29.06 9.62 -15.60
N LEU A 1008 30.27 9.60 -15.04
CA LEU A 1008 31.44 9.01 -15.65
C LEU A 1008 32.22 8.20 -14.62
N SER A 1009 32.49 6.93 -14.91
CA SER A 1009 33.50 6.15 -14.20
C SER A 1009 34.75 6.06 -15.07
N CYS A 1010 35.90 6.42 -14.53
CA CYS A 1010 37.17 6.41 -15.26
C CYS A 1010 38.34 6.09 -14.33
N THR A 1011 39.47 5.69 -14.92
CA THR A 1011 40.73 5.46 -14.21
C THR A 1011 41.72 6.59 -14.53
N ILE A 1012 42.36 7.15 -13.51
CA ILE A 1012 43.36 8.20 -13.63
C ILE A 1012 44.58 7.64 -14.38
N ARG A 1013 44.86 8.21 -15.55
CA ARG A 1013 46.01 7.85 -16.39
C ARG A 1013 47.27 8.63 -16.00
#